data_AF-A0A087H8Y2-F1
#
_entry.id   AF-A0A087H8Y2-F1
#
_cell.length_a   1.000
_cell.length_b   1.000
_cell.length_c   1.000
_cell.angle_alpha   90.00
_cell.angle_beta   90.00
_cell.angle_gamma   90.00
#
_symmetry.space_group_name_H-M   'P 1'
#
loop_
_entity.id
_entity.type
_entity.pdbx_description
1 polymer ?
#
loop_
_entity_poly.entity_id
_entity_poly.type
_entity_poly.pdbx_seq_one_letter_code
_entity_poly.pdbx_strand_id
1 'polypeptide(L)'
;MHGDSGSIIKYLPGYEGPLPFELETGYIGVGDAEEDQLFYYFIKSESKPKEDPLLVWLTGGPGCSSFSGLVYENGPLAFKAEAYNGSIPSLVSTTYSWTKVANIIYLDQPVGAGFSYSTNPFADIPSDKGTVKRVDEFVRKWLAKHPEYFSNPFYVTGNSYSGKVIPAIVQEISNGNYFDHDNNSRVPFAHGMALISEELYESMKSSCGGIYVNVDPLNTECLKLVEEFKKCVSRINPELVLESNCDITSPDCYTYRLLLSEYWANNESVRKALKVVKGTTEKWERCNYNVQCNQDIKSTIPHHKNNINEGYRSLIFRYIGVGDAEEDQLFYYFVKSQSNPKEDPLLVWLTGGPGCSSFSGLVYENGPLTFKVKAYNGSIPSLVSTTYAWTKVANIIYLDQPVGAGFSYSTNPFANRPSDKGSVKRLDEFVRKWLAKHPEYFSNPFYVTGNSYSGKVIPAIVQEISNGNYICCKPQINLQGYVLGNPVTDFDLDNNTRVPFAHGMALISDELYESMKSSCGGIYVNVDPLNTECLTLIEEFKKLGCLHLSAVSNSETRMGLKLLLLVSLVLIQHVDSRTTVRYLPGFDGPLPFELETGYIGVGEGEEEQMFYYFIKSESNPKEDPLLIYLNGGPGCSSISGLLLESGPVTFKIETYNGTVPSLVSTTYSWTKVASIIYLDQPVGTGFSYSRNPLLDPPSDTSSIKRVTEFIHNWLTKHPEFFSNPFYVTGNSYAGLIIPEIVQEISNGNCLCCKPSINLQGYMLGNPVTEDQRNYRIQFAHRMALISDELYESLKRSCKGNYFQVDPLNTECLKFVEDFNKCISKIDESYILAPKCKKTSPDPCSYQRVLTNYWANDETVRKALGVKKGSIGEWVRCYRTIPYKFEFRSAIPYHKKNSIEGYRSLIFSGDHDMQVPFIATQAWIRSLNYSIIDEWRPWMVHNHVAGYTRTYANKMTHATVKGGGHSPEYKLEETSVLFKRWIHGQLL
;
A
#
# COMPACT_ATOMS: atom_id res chain seq x y z
N MET A 1 24.48 -56.57 8.42
CA MET A 1 25.41 -56.02 9.43
C MET A 1 24.71 -54.82 10.04
N HIS A 2 24.48 -54.79 11.35
CA HIS A 2 23.87 -53.60 11.98
C HIS A 2 24.92 -52.48 12.02
N GLY A 3 24.58 -51.32 11.44
CA GLY A 3 25.48 -50.16 11.32
C GLY A 3 25.48 -49.29 12.58
N ASP A 4 25.57 -49.91 13.75
CA ASP A 4 25.14 -49.29 15.00
C ASP A 4 26.23 -48.46 15.72
N SER A 5 26.64 -47.37 15.08
CA SER A 5 27.47 -46.32 15.72
C SER A 5 27.39 -45.00 14.95
N GLY A 6 27.07 -43.90 15.64
CA GLY A 6 27.22 -42.54 15.12
C GLY A 6 28.67 -42.25 14.68
N SER A 7 28.83 -41.42 13.65
CA SER A 7 30.12 -41.14 13.02
C SER A 7 30.39 -39.65 12.89
N ILE A 8 31.46 -39.16 13.54
CA ILE A 8 31.90 -37.76 13.44
C ILE A 8 32.45 -37.46 12.04
N ILE A 9 31.80 -36.53 11.34
CA ILE A 9 32.14 -36.10 9.99
C ILE A 9 33.04 -34.85 10.07
N LYS A 10 34.35 -35.03 9.86
CA LYS A 10 35.33 -33.92 9.89
C LYS A 10 35.46 -33.16 8.58
N TYR A 11 35.07 -33.78 7.46
CA TYR A 11 35.16 -33.22 6.12
C TYR A 11 33.91 -33.64 5.33
N LEU A 12 33.32 -32.69 4.61
CA LEU A 12 32.06 -32.88 3.88
C LEU A 12 32.24 -32.42 2.42
N PRO A 13 32.06 -33.28 1.40
CA PRO A 13 32.30 -32.88 0.02
C PRO A 13 31.41 -31.71 -0.41
N GLY A 14 32.00 -30.75 -1.12
CA GLY A 14 31.38 -29.46 -1.43
C GLY A 14 31.70 -28.35 -0.42
N TYR A 15 32.06 -28.68 0.82
CA TYR A 15 32.56 -27.71 1.80
C TYR A 15 34.09 -27.56 1.68
N GLU A 16 34.62 -26.34 1.79
CA GLU A 16 36.06 -26.07 1.69
C GLU A 16 36.76 -26.24 3.05
N GLY A 17 37.57 -27.29 3.16
CA GLY A 17 38.34 -27.61 4.38
C GLY A 17 37.58 -28.48 5.39
N PRO A 18 38.05 -28.56 6.65
CA PRO A 18 37.34 -29.26 7.72
C PRO A 18 36.09 -28.48 8.16
N LEU A 19 35.07 -29.18 8.64
CA LEU A 19 33.90 -28.52 9.23
C LEU A 19 34.29 -27.76 10.52
N PRO A 20 33.79 -26.52 10.72
CA PRO A 20 34.12 -25.72 11.91
C PRO A 20 33.31 -26.10 13.16
N PHE A 21 32.37 -27.04 13.02
CA PHE A 21 31.50 -27.57 14.09
C PHE A 21 31.54 -29.10 14.08
N GLU A 22 31.15 -29.72 15.19
CA GLU A 22 31.11 -31.18 15.32
C GLU A 22 29.77 -31.71 14.77
N LEU A 23 29.79 -32.16 13.51
CA LEU A 23 28.72 -32.92 12.87
C LEU A 23 28.92 -34.43 13.11
N GLU A 24 27.88 -35.08 13.60
CA GLU A 24 27.75 -36.53 13.60
C GLU A 24 26.62 -36.97 12.66
N THR A 25 26.82 -38.06 11.93
CA THR A 25 25.72 -38.75 11.24
C THR A 25 25.64 -40.22 11.66
N GLY A 26 24.43 -40.76 11.71
CA GLY A 26 24.22 -42.14 12.14
C GLY A 26 22.81 -42.65 11.84
N TYR A 27 22.59 -43.91 12.18
CA TYR A 27 21.29 -44.58 12.12
C TYR A 27 20.88 -45.05 13.52
N ILE A 28 19.57 -45.03 13.79
CA ILE A 28 18.95 -45.69 14.95
C ILE A 28 17.84 -46.61 14.44
N GLY A 29 17.89 -47.87 14.83
CA GLY A 29 16.81 -48.84 14.57
C GLY A 29 15.60 -48.58 15.47
N VAL A 30 14.41 -48.57 14.89
CA VAL A 30 13.11 -48.42 15.54
C VAL A 30 12.12 -49.41 14.91
N GLY A 31 10.96 -49.62 15.56
CA GLY A 31 10.07 -50.71 15.21
C GLY A 31 10.37 -51.97 16.03
N ASP A 32 9.40 -52.90 16.07
CA ASP A 32 9.36 -53.98 17.07
C ASP A 32 10.42 -55.08 16.79
N ALA A 33 11.08 -55.04 15.62
CA ALA A 33 12.24 -55.86 15.25
C ALA A 33 13.47 -55.01 14.84
N GLU A 34 13.47 -53.70 15.14
CA GLU A 34 14.41 -52.69 14.62
C GLU A 34 14.50 -52.63 13.09
N GLU A 35 13.41 -52.99 12.42
CA GLU A 35 13.31 -53.10 10.98
C GLU A 35 13.47 -51.74 10.27
N ASP A 36 13.03 -50.66 10.91
CA ASP A 36 13.07 -49.29 10.38
C ASP A 36 14.29 -48.55 10.91
N GLN A 37 15.10 -48.00 10.02
CA GLN A 37 16.41 -47.42 10.31
C GLN A 37 16.37 -45.92 10.01
N LEU A 38 16.17 -45.11 11.04
CA LEU A 38 16.08 -43.65 10.90
C LEU A 38 17.46 -43.00 10.92
N PHE A 39 17.74 -42.18 9.92
CA PHE A 39 18.98 -41.42 9.76
C PHE A 39 18.89 -40.06 10.46
N TYR A 40 20.00 -39.61 11.05
CA TYR A 40 20.09 -38.30 11.67
C TYR A 40 21.38 -37.55 11.30
N TYR A 41 21.29 -36.22 11.32
CA TYR A 41 22.42 -35.30 11.36
C TYR A 41 22.39 -34.60 12.71
N PHE A 42 23.35 -34.87 13.59
CA PHE A 42 23.46 -34.19 14.88
C PHE A 42 24.55 -33.13 14.81
N ILE A 43 24.19 -31.87 15.09
CA ILE A 43 25.16 -30.79 15.32
C ILE A 43 25.21 -30.48 16.80
N LYS A 44 26.41 -30.57 17.34
CA LYS A 44 26.75 -30.20 18.72
C LYS A 44 26.82 -28.67 18.88
N SER A 45 26.41 -28.15 20.03
CA SER A 45 26.39 -26.69 20.26
C SER A 45 27.79 -26.07 20.14
N GLU A 46 27.88 -24.90 19.48
CA GLU A 46 29.12 -24.13 19.35
C GLU A 46 29.48 -23.37 20.65
N SER A 47 28.54 -23.24 21.61
CA SER A 47 28.78 -22.57 22.90
C SER A 47 29.15 -23.51 24.06
N LYS A 48 28.19 -24.27 24.59
CA LYS A 48 28.32 -25.11 25.79
C LYS A 48 27.48 -26.39 25.67
N PRO A 49 27.93 -27.42 24.92
CA PRO A 49 27.15 -28.64 24.66
C PRO A 49 26.48 -29.32 25.85
N LYS A 50 27.05 -29.23 27.06
CA LYS A 50 26.53 -29.86 28.29
C LYS A 50 25.59 -28.99 29.14
N GLU A 51 25.43 -27.72 28.79
CA GLU A 51 24.51 -26.78 29.46
C GLU A 51 23.39 -26.33 28.50
N ASP A 52 23.70 -26.24 27.21
CA ASP A 52 22.79 -25.79 26.16
C ASP A 52 21.69 -26.83 25.85
N PRO A 53 20.48 -26.41 25.45
CA PRO A 53 19.37 -27.31 25.17
C PRO A 53 19.67 -28.34 24.08
N LEU A 54 18.95 -29.46 24.11
CA LEU A 54 18.93 -30.47 23.05
C LEU A 54 17.60 -30.37 22.28
N LEU A 55 17.69 -30.10 20.99
CA LEU A 55 16.55 -29.98 20.08
C LEU A 55 16.52 -31.18 19.13
N VAL A 56 15.33 -31.73 18.86
CA VAL A 56 15.06 -32.48 17.63
C VAL A 56 14.41 -31.53 16.64
N TRP A 57 14.94 -31.44 15.41
CA TRP A 57 14.35 -30.69 14.31
C TRP A 57 13.72 -31.62 13.28
N LEU A 58 12.48 -31.29 12.92
CA LEU A 58 11.64 -32.01 11.95
C LEU A 58 11.22 -31.04 10.85
N THR A 59 11.73 -31.20 9.63
CA THR A 59 11.24 -30.41 8.49
C THR A 59 9.82 -30.85 8.13
N GLY A 60 8.95 -29.88 7.83
CA GLY A 60 7.57 -30.14 7.48
C GLY A 60 7.33 -30.48 6.01
N GLY A 61 6.52 -31.52 5.82
CA GLY A 61 6.06 -32.05 4.55
C GLY A 61 6.19 -33.57 4.61
N PRO A 62 5.12 -34.36 4.38
CA PRO A 62 5.22 -35.82 4.45
C PRO A 62 6.30 -36.35 3.51
N GLY A 63 7.26 -37.10 4.04
CA GLY A 63 8.41 -37.64 3.30
C GLY A 63 9.56 -36.65 3.05
N CYS A 64 9.55 -35.44 3.63
CA CYS A 64 10.63 -34.46 3.47
C CYS A 64 11.82 -34.70 4.40
N SER A 65 13.04 -34.57 3.87
CA SER A 65 14.28 -34.72 4.64
C SER A 65 14.57 -33.50 5.51
N SER A 66 14.93 -33.76 6.79
CA SER A 66 15.35 -32.73 7.76
C SER A 66 16.75 -32.18 7.48
N PHE A 67 17.45 -32.71 6.47
CA PHE A 67 18.56 -32.01 5.82
C PHE A 67 18.17 -30.59 5.37
N SER A 68 16.89 -30.36 5.02
CA SER A 68 16.37 -29.01 4.72
C SER A 68 16.57 -28.05 5.89
N GLY A 69 16.30 -28.52 7.12
CA GLY A 69 16.61 -27.82 8.36
C GLY A 69 18.09 -27.42 8.47
N LEU A 70 18.97 -28.38 8.14
CA LEU A 70 20.42 -28.24 8.23
C LEU A 70 21.02 -27.24 7.24
N VAL A 71 20.44 -27.07 6.04
CA VAL A 71 21.04 -26.28 4.93
C VAL A 71 20.20 -25.11 4.39
N TYR A 72 18.95 -24.96 4.81
CA TYR A 72 18.08 -23.85 4.37
C TYR A 72 17.43 -23.05 5.51
N GLU A 73 17.23 -23.65 6.69
CA GLU A 73 16.34 -23.11 7.72
C GLU A 73 17.13 -22.54 8.92
N ASN A 74 17.74 -23.39 9.74
CA ASN A 74 18.41 -22.97 10.97
C ASN A 74 19.76 -23.66 11.26
N GLY A 75 20.24 -24.54 10.38
CA GLY A 75 21.54 -25.18 10.50
C GLY A 75 22.74 -24.32 10.07
N PRO A 76 23.97 -24.81 10.30
CA PRO A 76 25.21 -24.04 10.12
C PRO A 76 25.75 -24.05 8.69
N LEU A 77 25.04 -24.67 7.75
CA LEU A 77 25.43 -24.81 6.34
C LEU A 77 24.41 -24.14 5.40
N ALA A 78 24.85 -23.81 4.19
CA ALA A 78 24.00 -23.45 3.07
C ALA A 78 24.67 -23.79 1.74
N PHE A 79 23.87 -24.07 0.70
CA PHE A 79 24.38 -24.19 -0.67
C PHE A 79 24.76 -22.82 -1.24
N LYS A 80 25.93 -22.75 -1.87
CA LYS A 80 26.35 -21.60 -2.67
C LYS A 80 25.53 -21.59 -3.97
N ALA A 81 24.72 -20.56 -4.17
CA ALA A 81 23.78 -20.47 -5.29
C ALA A 81 24.50 -20.08 -6.60
N GLU A 82 24.99 -21.09 -7.33
CA GLU A 82 25.69 -20.94 -8.61
C GLU A 82 25.16 -21.95 -9.64
N ALA A 83 25.43 -21.72 -10.94
CA ALA A 83 24.98 -22.58 -12.04
C ALA A 83 25.59 -23.99 -11.94
N TYR A 84 24.75 -25.02 -12.00
CA TYR A 84 25.18 -26.41 -11.83
C TYR A 84 25.99 -26.89 -13.04
N ASN A 85 27.28 -27.13 -12.81
CA ASN A 85 28.27 -27.48 -13.83
C ASN A 85 28.58 -28.98 -13.91
N GLY A 86 27.77 -29.83 -13.28
CA GLY A 86 28.00 -31.28 -13.19
C GLY A 86 28.98 -31.73 -12.10
N SER A 87 29.59 -30.81 -11.35
CA SER A 87 30.43 -31.14 -10.18
C SER A 87 29.63 -31.12 -8.86
N ILE A 88 30.22 -31.55 -7.75
CA ILE A 88 29.56 -31.57 -6.44
C ILE A 88 29.19 -30.13 -6.02
N PRO A 89 27.91 -29.80 -5.73
CA PRO A 89 27.51 -28.46 -5.32
C PRO A 89 28.25 -27.96 -4.07
N SER A 90 28.63 -26.68 -4.09
CA SER A 90 29.45 -26.09 -3.02
C SER A 90 28.61 -25.71 -1.79
N LEU A 91 29.16 -25.93 -0.61
CA LEU A 91 28.59 -25.59 0.69
C LEU A 91 29.41 -24.50 1.38
N VAL A 92 28.74 -23.59 2.09
CA VAL A 92 29.33 -22.52 2.89
C VAL A 92 28.69 -22.48 4.27
N SER A 93 29.38 -21.91 5.27
CA SER A 93 28.81 -21.74 6.61
C SER A 93 27.85 -20.55 6.71
N THR A 94 26.81 -20.68 7.54
CA THR A 94 25.88 -19.59 7.85
C THR A 94 26.27 -18.88 9.15
N THR A 95 26.00 -17.58 9.24
CA THR A 95 26.20 -16.82 10.49
C THR A 95 24.99 -16.85 11.43
N TYR A 96 23.86 -17.45 10.99
CA TYR A 96 22.54 -17.33 11.61
C TYR A 96 22.02 -18.62 12.27
N SER A 97 22.85 -19.67 12.33
CA SER A 97 22.41 -20.96 12.84
C SER A 97 22.07 -20.96 14.34
N TRP A 98 21.09 -21.79 14.70
CA TRP A 98 20.69 -22.06 16.08
C TRP A 98 21.69 -22.96 16.81
N THR A 99 22.60 -23.65 16.10
CA THR A 99 23.68 -24.46 16.69
C THR A 99 24.66 -23.63 17.52
N LYS A 100 24.59 -22.30 17.40
CA LYS A 100 25.32 -21.34 18.23
C LYS A 100 24.89 -21.26 19.69
N VAL A 101 23.75 -21.86 20.03
CA VAL A 101 23.15 -21.85 21.39
C VAL A 101 22.40 -23.14 21.73
N ALA A 102 22.53 -24.20 20.91
CA ALA A 102 21.75 -25.43 21.05
C ALA A 102 22.46 -26.62 20.39
N ASN A 103 22.27 -27.81 20.95
CA ASN A 103 22.57 -29.08 20.28
C ASN A 103 21.34 -29.47 19.45
N ILE A 104 21.48 -29.84 18.17
CA ILE A 104 20.33 -30.07 17.27
C ILE A 104 20.46 -31.38 16.50
N ILE A 105 19.47 -32.26 16.65
CA ILE A 105 19.30 -33.50 15.88
C ILE A 105 18.31 -33.24 14.74
N TYR A 106 18.79 -33.14 13.51
CA TYR A 106 17.96 -33.13 12.31
C TYR A 106 17.63 -34.58 11.94
N LEU A 107 16.36 -34.98 12.10
CA LEU A 107 15.92 -36.37 11.96
C LEU A 107 15.17 -36.59 10.64
N ASP A 108 15.68 -37.45 9.76
CA ASP A 108 14.96 -37.84 8.54
C ASP A 108 13.82 -38.81 8.90
N GLN A 109 12.58 -38.32 8.86
CA GLN A 109 11.37 -39.09 9.12
C GLN A 109 10.21 -38.57 8.25
N PRO A 110 9.20 -39.40 7.91
CA PRO A 110 9.06 -40.83 8.20
C PRO A 110 10.09 -41.70 7.44
N VAL A 111 10.01 -43.02 7.61
CA VAL A 111 10.78 -43.98 6.81
C VAL A 111 10.54 -43.74 5.32
N GLY A 112 11.60 -43.72 4.50
CA GLY A 112 11.56 -43.32 3.10
C GLY A 112 11.78 -41.82 2.85
N ALA A 113 11.83 -40.98 3.89
CA ALA A 113 12.36 -39.62 3.81
C ALA A 113 13.89 -39.62 3.86
N GLY A 114 14.53 -38.84 2.97
CA GLY A 114 15.97 -38.64 2.97
C GLY A 114 16.80 -39.93 2.87
N PHE A 115 17.56 -40.24 3.92
CA PHE A 115 18.36 -41.48 4.00
C PHE A 115 17.79 -42.57 4.92
N SER A 116 16.60 -42.36 5.49
CA SER A 116 15.90 -43.32 6.36
C SER A 116 15.20 -44.41 5.55
N TYR A 117 15.33 -45.67 5.96
CA TYR A 117 14.91 -46.84 5.18
C TYR A 117 14.36 -47.96 6.06
N SER A 118 13.58 -48.88 5.47
CA SER A 118 13.21 -50.14 6.14
C SER A 118 14.02 -51.31 5.60
N THR A 119 14.29 -52.28 6.46
CA THR A 119 14.81 -53.60 6.10
C THR A 119 13.71 -54.62 5.83
N ASN A 120 12.46 -54.31 6.21
CA ASN A 120 11.28 -55.11 5.90
C ASN A 120 10.70 -54.72 4.53
N PRO A 121 10.70 -55.61 3.50
CA PRO A 121 10.13 -55.32 2.19
C PRO A 121 8.60 -55.23 2.18
N PHE A 122 7.94 -55.54 3.32
CA PHE A 122 6.51 -55.39 3.56
C PHE A 122 6.24 -54.43 4.73
N ALA A 123 7.10 -53.43 4.95
CA ALA A 123 6.89 -52.41 5.98
C ALA A 123 5.56 -51.67 5.77
N ASP A 124 4.86 -51.38 6.88
CA ASP A 124 3.59 -50.66 6.84
C ASP A 124 3.75 -49.27 6.21
N ILE A 125 2.72 -48.87 5.45
CA ILE A 125 2.51 -47.50 4.97
C ILE A 125 2.61 -46.55 6.17
N PRO A 126 3.55 -45.59 6.20
CA PRO A 126 3.68 -44.66 7.31
C PRO A 126 2.36 -43.92 7.62
N SER A 127 2.15 -43.57 8.89
CA SER A 127 1.07 -42.67 9.30
C SER A 127 1.62 -41.59 10.21
N ASP A 128 0.86 -40.51 10.44
CA ASP A 128 1.27 -39.46 11.37
C ASP A 128 1.47 -40.05 12.79
N LYS A 129 0.61 -40.99 13.23
CA LYS A 129 0.80 -41.76 14.48
C LYS A 129 1.96 -42.75 14.43
N GLY A 130 2.10 -43.49 13.33
CA GLY A 130 3.21 -44.44 13.13
C GLY A 130 4.57 -43.75 13.10
N THR A 131 4.60 -42.49 12.69
CA THR A 131 5.74 -41.57 12.75
C THR A 131 5.99 -41.11 14.17
N VAL A 132 4.94 -40.66 14.88
CA VAL A 132 4.99 -40.23 16.28
C VAL A 132 5.60 -41.31 17.19
N LYS A 133 5.15 -42.58 17.12
CA LYS A 133 5.75 -43.72 17.87
C LYS A 133 7.25 -43.87 17.55
N ARG A 134 7.62 -43.84 16.26
CA ARG A 134 9.00 -44.04 15.81
C ARG A 134 9.95 -42.91 16.23
N VAL A 135 9.47 -41.67 16.33
CA VAL A 135 10.28 -40.54 16.81
C VAL A 135 10.46 -40.57 18.33
N ASP A 136 9.44 -40.98 19.10
CA ASP A 136 9.59 -41.26 20.54
C ASP A 136 10.65 -42.35 20.78
N GLU A 137 10.52 -43.49 20.08
CA GLU A 137 11.46 -44.60 20.18
C GLU A 137 12.89 -44.19 19.78
N PHE A 138 13.03 -43.43 18.68
CA PHE A 138 14.30 -42.84 18.25
C PHE A 138 14.93 -42.00 19.36
N VAL A 139 14.18 -41.07 19.95
CA VAL A 139 14.69 -40.15 20.98
C VAL A 139 15.16 -40.94 22.21
N ARG A 140 14.41 -41.94 22.65
CA ARG A 140 14.78 -42.80 23.77
C ARG A 140 16.06 -43.60 23.48
N LYS A 141 16.18 -44.21 22.30
CA LYS A 141 17.36 -44.99 21.90
C LYS A 141 18.59 -44.12 21.63
N TRP A 142 18.42 -42.92 21.07
CA TRP A 142 19.50 -41.97 20.83
C TRP A 142 20.04 -41.41 22.14
N LEU A 143 19.18 -41.01 23.09
CA LEU A 143 19.61 -40.55 24.42
C LEU A 143 20.28 -41.66 25.23
N ALA A 144 19.80 -42.91 25.12
CA ALA A 144 20.47 -44.06 25.75
C ALA A 144 21.90 -44.30 25.21
N LYS A 145 22.19 -43.88 23.98
CA LYS A 145 23.52 -43.92 23.34
C LYS A 145 24.38 -42.68 23.62
N HIS A 146 23.76 -41.54 23.91
CA HIS A 146 24.43 -40.26 24.22
C HIS A 146 24.00 -39.73 25.61
N PRO A 147 24.29 -40.47 26.70
CA PRO A 147 23.75 -40.21 28.02
C PRO A 147 24.22 -38.87 28.63
N GLU A 148 25.27 -38.25 28.10
CA GLU A 148 25.72 -36.92 28.51
C GLU A 148 24.73 -35.79 28.22
N TYR A 149 23.71 -36.04 27.37
CA TYR A 149 22.64 -35.07 27.10
C TYR A 149 21.34 -35.33 27.88
N PHE A 150 21.25 -36.38 28.71
CA PHE A 150 20.04 -36.65 29.52
C PHE A 150 19.66 -35.51 30.47
N SER A 151 20.62 -34.71 30.91
CA SER A 151 20.42 -33.56 31.79
C SER A 151 20.06 -32.26 31.06
N ASN A 152 20.15 -32.23 29.72
CA ASN A 152 19.97 -31.01 28.95
C ASN A 152 18.47 -30.71 28.77
N PRO A 153 18.04 -29.43 28.78
CA PRO A 153 16.66 -29.07 28.46
C PRO A 153 16.27 -29.55 27.06
N PHE A 154 15.36 -30.53 26.99
CA PHE A 154 14.96 -31.19 25.75
C PHE A 154 13.75 -30.52 25.08
N TYR A 155 13.79 -30.37 23.76
CA TYR A 155 12.74 -29.77 22.94
C TYR A 155 12.53 -30.52 21.62
N VAL A 156 11.29 -30.62 21.17
CA VAL A 156 10.94 -31.09 19.82
C VAL A 156 10.45 -29.89 19.00
N THR A 157 11.02 -29.69 17.81
CA THR A 157 10.94 -28.45 17.04
C THR A 157 10.89 -28.73 15.52
N GLY A 158 10.47 -27.74 14.72
CA GLY A 158 10.31 -27.89 13.28
C GLY A 158 9.40 -26.83 12.66
N ASN A 159 9.06 -27.00 11.38
CA ASN A 159 8.23 -26.09 10.58
C ASN A 159 7.13 -26.81 9.77
N SER A 160 6.24 -26.04 9.11
CA SER A 160 5.21 -26.55 8.18
C SER A 160 4.41 -27.76 8.74
N TYR A 161 4.23 -28.85 7.98
CA TYR A 161 3.48 -30.03 8.40
C TYR A 161 3.98 -30.67 9.71
N SER A 162 5.24 -30.48 10.10
CA SER A 162 5.73 -31.00 11.38
C SER A 162 5.00 -30.36 12.58
N GLY A 163 4.37 -29.19 12.41
CA GLY A 163 3.42 -28.63 13.39
C GLY A 163 2.20 -29.51 13.70
N LYS A 164 1.92 -30.54 12.88
CA LYS A 164 0.97 -31.62 13.22
C LYS A 164 1.59 -32.73 14.07
N VAL A 165 2.78 -33.19 13.72
CA VAL A 165 3.41 -34.33 14.43
C VAL A 165 4.18 -33.91 15.68
N ILE A 166 4.74 -32.70 15.77
CA ILE A 166 5.49 -32.24 16.96
C ILE A 166 4.62 -32.22 18.23
N PRO A 167 3.39 -31.64 18.25
CA PRO A 167 2.56 -31.65 19.46
C PRO A 167 2.13 -33.07 19.84
N ALA A 168 1.93 -33.94 18.84
CA ALA A 168 1.63 -35.35 19.02
C ALA A 168 2.85 -36.18 19.47
N ILE A 169 4.08 -35.84 19.06
CA ILE A 169 5.31 -36.45 19.56
C ILE A 169 5.49 -36.07 21.02
N VAL A 170 5.34 -34.79 21.37
CA VAL A 170 5.39 -34.33 22.76
C VAL A 170 4.28 -34.96 23.61
N GLN A 171 3.07 -35.18 23.05
CA GLN A 171 2.00 -35.89 23.76
C GLN A 171 2.07 -37.43 23.66
N GLU A 172 2.86 -38.06 22.79
CA GLU A 172 3.05 -39.53 22.82
C GLU A 172 4.19 -39.90 23.76
N ILE A 173 5.23 -39.06 23.82
CA ILE A 173 6.18 -38.97 24.93
C ILE A 173 5.43 -38.85 26.29
N SER A 174 4.18 -38.32 26.27
CA SER A 174 3.28 -38.10 27.41
C SER A 174 1.85 -38.68 27.27
N ASN A 175 1.67 -39.81 26.56
CA ASN A 175 0.39 -40.54 26.32
C ASN A 175 -0.72 -39.89 25.42
N GLY A 176 -0.96 -40.43 24.21
CA GLY A 176 -2.27 -41.02 23.85
C GLY A 176 -3.45 -40.20 23.23
N ASN A 177 -3.53 -40.19 21.88
CA ASN A 177 -4.73 -40.29 21.00
C ASN A 177 -5.81 -39.15 20.80
N TYR A 178 -6.08 -38.81 19.51
CA TYR A 178 -7.30 -38.15 18.89
C TYR A 178 -7.48 -36.59 19.06
N PHE A 179 -8.21 -35.76 18.27
CA PHE A 179 -8.83 -35.66 16.89
C PHE A 179 -9.48 -34.23 16.74
N ASP A 180 -10.13 -33.66 15.68
CA ASP A 180 -10.35 -33.83 14.21
C ASP A 180 -10.80 -32.44 13.58
N HIS A 181 -11.03 -32.39 12.25
CA HIS A 181 -11.93 -31.52 11.42
C HIS A 181 -11.68 -29.99 11.16
N ASP A 182 -11.11 -29.65 9.99
CA ASP A 182 -11.69 -28.79 8.91
C ASP A 182 -10.87 -28.95 7.60
N ASN A 183 -11.49 -28.76 6.42
CA ASN A 183 -10.81 -28.59 5.12
C ASN A 183 -11.72 -28.02 3.99
N ASN A 184 -12.93 -27.55 4.29
CA ASN A 184 -13.99 -27.36 3.26
C ASN A 184 -14.01 -25.96 2.62
N SER A 185 -13.19 -25.03 3.11
CA SER A 185 -13.23 -23.59 2.80
C SER A 185 -12.55 -23.17 1.47
N ARG A 186 -11.89 -24.09 0.77
CA ARG A 186 -11.03 -23.78 -0.39
C ARG A 186 -11.77 -23.30 -1.65
N VAL A 187 -13.02 -23.70 -1.85
CA VAL A 187 -13.83 -23.30 -3.02
C VAL A 187 -14.45 -21.90 -2.84
N PRO A 188 -15.07 -21.54 -1.68
CA PRO A 188 -15.44 -20.16 -1.39
C PRO A 188 -14.26 -19.19 -1.39
N PHE A 189 -13.08 -19.62 -0.93
CA PHE A 189 -11.86 -18.79 -1.04
C PHE A 189 -11.48 -18.50 -2.49
N ALA A 190 -11.53 -19.51 -3.38
CA ALA A 190 -11.23 -19.32 -4.80
C ALA A 190 -12.25 -18.39 -5.49
N HIS A 191 -13.53 -18.46 -5.11
CA HIS A 191 -14.56 -17.54 -5.61
C HIS A 191 -14.37 -16.11 -5.10
N GLY A 192 -14.17 -15.93 -3.79
CA GLY A 192 -13.91 -14.61 -3.19
C GLY A 192 -12.62 -13.93 -3.65
N MET A 193 -11.68 -14.70 -4.22
CA MET A 193 -10.46 -14.23 -4.88
C MET A 193 -10.56 -14.20 -6.42
N ALA A 194 -11.75 -14.41 -7.00
CA ALA A 194 -12.04 -14.46 -8.43
C ALA A 194 -11.20 -15.46 -9.27
N LEU A 195 -10.71 -16.54 -8.64
CA LEU A 195 -9.93 -17.62 -9.25
C LEU A 195 -10.81 -18.67 -9.97
N ILE A 196 -12.12 -18.64 -9.70
CA ILE A 196 -13.18 -19.33 -10.44
C ILE A 196 -14.33 -18.36 -10.70
N SER A 197 -15.11 -18.59 -11.76
CA SER A 197 -16.27 -17.76 -12.07
C SER A 197 -17.42 -17.96 -11.07
N GLU A 198 -18.28 -16.94 -10.94
CA GLU A 198 -19.58 -17.02 -10.24
C GLU A 198 -20.39 -18.24 -10.71
N GLU A 199 -20.39 -18.49 -12.02
CA GLU A 199 -21.14 -19.57 -12.67
C GLU A 199 -20.61 -20.96 -12.29
N LEU A 200 -19.28 -21.16 -12.26
CA LEU A 200 -18.67 -22.40 -11.78
C LEU A 200 -18.85 -22.56 -10.26
N TYR A 201 -18.70 -21.47 -9.49
CA TYR A 201 -18.86 -21.49 -8.04
C TYR A 201 -20.30 -21.82 -7.61
N GLU A 202 -21.31 -21.15 -8.16
CA GLU A 202 -22.71 -21.44 -7.84
C GLU A 202 -23.17 -22.79 -8.40
N SER A 203 -22.65 -23.24 -9.54
CA SER A 203 -22.84 -24.63 -10.00
C SER A 203 -22.27 -25.63 -9.00
N MET A 204 -21.05 -25.41 -8.48
CA MET A 204 -20.46 -26.26 -7.43
C MET A 204 -21.26 -26.17 -6.12
N LYS A 205 -21.62 -24.97 -5.66
CA LYS A 205 -22.33 -24.74 -4.41
C LYS A 205 -23.72 -25.36 -4.41
N SER A 206 -24.41 -25.31 -5.55
CA SER A 206 -25.67 -26.01 -5.82
C SER A 206 -25.46 -27.54 -5.87
N SER A 207 -24.70 -28.04 -6.84
CA SER A 207 -24.59 -29.48 -7.11
C SER A 207 -23.79 -30.28 -6.07
N CYS A 208 -22.91 -29.63 -5.30
CA CYS A 208 -22.14 -30.24 -4.21
C CYS A 208 -22.74 -29.97 -2.81
N GLY A 209 -23.82 -29.19 -2.70
CA GLY A 209 -24.44 -28.84 -1.41
C GLY A 209 -23.50 -28.15 -0.41
N GLY A 210 -22.46 -27.48 -0.90
CA GLY A 210 -21.42 -26.86 -0.07
C GLY A 210 -20.34 -27.78 0.48
N ILE A 211 -20.28 -29.07 0.11
CA ILE A 211 -19.20 -30.00 0.51
C ILE A 211 -18.35 -30.37 -0.71
N TYR A 212 -17.13 -29.86 -0.77
CA TYR A 212 -16.27 -29.94 -1.96
C TYR A 212 -15.13 -30.96 -1.83
N VAL A 213 -15.12 -31.74 -0.75
CA VAL A 213 -14.09 -32.73 -0.41
C VAL A 213 -14.80 -34.01 0.05
N ASN A 214 -14.31 -35.18 -0.35
CA ASN A 214 -15.00 -36.48 -0.17
C ASN A 214 -16.44 -36.50 -0.75
N VAL A 215 -16.60 -35.89 -1.92
CA VAL A 215 -17.85 -35.91 -2.71
C VAL A 215 -18.30 -37.34 -2.99
N ASP A 216 -19.62 -37.58 -2.91
CA ASP A 216 -20.25 -38.87 -3.21
C ASP A 216 -19.88 -39.35 -4.64
N PRO A 217 -19.31 -40.56 -4.81
CA PRO A 217 -19.02 -41.18 -6.11
C PRO A 217 -20.22 -41.25 -7.08
N LEU A 218 -21.45 -41.23 -6.57
CA LEU A 218 -22.68 -41.23 -7.37
C LEU A 218 -23.09 -39.82 -7.85
N ASN A 219 -22.56 -38.76 -7.23
CA ASN A 219 -22.78 -37.38 -7.68
C ASN A 219 -21.78 -37.00 -8.79
N THR A 220 -21.99 -37.59 -9.96
CA THR A 220 -21.14 -37.40 -11.15
C THR A 220 -21.07 -35.95 -11.65
N GLU A 221 -22.00 -35.09 -11.25
CA GLU A 221 -22.05 -33.68 -11.67
C GLU A 221 -21.16 -32.80 -10.78
N CYS A 222 -21.27 -32.91 -9.45
CA CYS A 222 -20.34 -32.26 -8.53
C CYS A 222 -18.88 -32.69 -8.78
N LEU A 223 -18.62 -33.99 -8.98
CA LEU A 223 -17.27 -34.50 -9.26
C LEU A 223 -16.65 -33.85 -10.50
N LYS A 224 -17.46 -33.61 -11.54
CA LYS A 224 -17.02 -32.97 -12.79
C LYS A 224 -16.65 -31.51 -12.58
N LEU A 225 -17.45 -30.76 -11.83
CA LEU A 225 -17.23 -29.37 -11.48
C LEU A 225 -16.02 -29.19 -10.53
N VAL A 226 -15.79 -30.14 -9.61
CA VAL A 226 -14.57 -30.18 -8.77
C VAL A 226 -13.31 -30.40 -9.61
N GLU A 227 -13.36 -31.23 -10.67
CA GLU A 227 -12.24 -31.42 -11.58
C GLU A 227 -11.99 -30.21 -12.50
N GLU A 228 -13.02 -29.41 -12.75
CA GLU A 228 -12.95 -28.14 -13.48
C GLU A 228 -12.33 -27.03 -12.61
N PHE A 229 -12.75 -26.92 -11.35
CA PHE A 229 -12.12 -26.09 -10.32
C PHE A 229 -10.62 -26.37 -10.18
N LYS A 230 -10.21 -27.64 -10.09
CA LYS A 230 -8.78 -28.03 -10.03
C LYS A 230 -7.99 -27.51 -11.23
N LYS A 231 -8.57 -27.46 -12.42
CA LYS A 231 -7.93 -26.91 -13.62
C LYS A 231 -7.78 -25.38 -13.54
N CYS A 232 -8.80 -24.66 -13.08
CA CYS A 232 -8.74 -23.20 -12.91
C CYS A 232 -7.58 -22.78 -11.98
N VAL A 233 -7.45 -23.42 -10.81
CA VAL A 233 -6.39 -23.06 -9.84
C VAL A 233 -5.00 -23.64 -10.16
N SER A 234 -4.87 -24.51 -11.18
CA SER A 234 -3.64 -25.28 -11.47
C SER A 234 -2.38 -24.46 -11.81
N ARG A 235 -2.52 -23.17 -12.11
CA ARG A 235 -1.41 -22.27 -12.49
C ARG A 235 -0.96 -21.32 -11.38
N ILE A 236 -1.57 -21.41 -10.20
CA ILE A 236 -1.33 -20.52 -9.06
C ILE A 236 -0.38 -21.23 -8.09
N ASN A 237 0.68 -20.56 -7.66
CA ASN A 237 1.49 -21.06 -6.55
C ASN A 237 0.67 -20.93 -5.25
N PRO A 238 0.31 -22.04 -4.57
CA PRO A 238 -0.59 -21.99 -3.41
C PRO A 238 0.07 -21.42 -2.14
N GLU A 239 1.41 -21.27 -2.12
CA GLU A 239 2.14 -20.73 -0.97
C GLU A 239 2.56 -19.26 -1.16
N LEU A 240 2.72 -18.78 -2.40
CA LEU A 240 3.13 -17.40 -2.72
C LEU A 240 2.33 -16.83 -3.91
N VAL A 241 1.19 -16.19 -3.61
CA VAL A 241 0.24 -15.66 -4.59
C VAL A 241 0.78 -14.47 -5.43
N LEU A 242 1.92 -13.88 -5.05
CA LEU A 242 2.52 -12.71 -5.72
C LEU A 242 3.69 -13.03 -6.66
N GLU A 243 4.09 -14.30 -6.80
CA GLU A 243 5.16 -14.72 -7.71
C GLU A 243 4.64 -15.65 -8.82
N SER A 244 5.27 -15.57 -10.00
CA SER A 244 5.01 -16.43 -11.15
C SER A 244 5.91 -17.67 -11.13
N ASN A 245 5.40 -18.82 -11.58
CA ASN A 245 6.21 -20.05 -11.72
C ASN A 245 7.44 -19.83 -12.61
N CYS A 246 8.63 -19.89 -12.01
CA CYS A 246 9.92 -19.80 -12.70
C CYS A 246 10.43 -21.18 -13.15
N ASP A 247 11.35 -21.19 -14.11
CA ASP A 247 12.06 -22.41 -14.51
C ASP A 247 12.96 -22.90 -13.36
N ILE A 248 12.69 -24.11 -12.86
CA ILE A 248 13.40 -24.72 -11.73
C ILE A 248 14.91 -24.95 -12.00
N THR A 249 15.34 -24.86 -13.26
CA THR A 249 16.75 -24.98 -13.66
C THR A 249 17.49 -23.63 -13.71
N SER A 250 16.77 -22.51 -13.60
CA SER A 250 17.37 -21.16 -13.60
C SER A 250 17.92 -20.79 -12.21
N PRO A 251 19.18 -20.31 -12.09
CA PRO A 251 19.74 -19.83 -10.83
C PRO A 251 18.95 -18.72 -10.13
N ASP A 252 18.15 -17.96 -10.88
CA ASP A 252 17.30 -16.87 -10.37
C ASP A 252 15.98 -17.38 -9.75
N CYS A 253 15.62 -18.65 -9.93
CA CYS A 253 14.39 -19.25 -9.41
C CYS A 253 14.57 -19.67 -7.95
N TYR A 254 13.64 -19.29 -7.06
CA TYR A 254 13.73 -19.59 -5.62
C TYR A 254 13.93 -21.09 -5.32
N THR A 255 13.28 -21.96 -6.10
CA THR A 255 13.35 -23.42 -5.96
C THR A 255 14.64 -24.05 -6.50
N TYR A 256 15.46 -23.32 -7.26
CA TYR A 256 16.72 -23.83 -7.81
C TYR A 256 17.71 -24.32 -6.73
N ARG A 257 17.70 -23.68 -5.55
CA ARG A 257 18.51 -24.12 -4.40
C ARG A 257 18.15 -25.53 -3.94
N LEU A 258 16.90 -25.96 -4.15
CA LEU A 258 16.41 -27.30 -3.83
C LEU A 258 16.98 -28.34 -4.81
N LEU A 259 17.05 -28.00 -6.11
CA LEU A 259 17.66 -28.83 -7.14
C LEU A 259 19.14 -29.13 -6.85
N LEU A 260 19.89 -28.15 -6.31
CA LEU A 260 21.27 -28.37 -5.85
C LEU A 260 21.39 -29.40 -4.72
N SER A 261 20.41 -29.53 -3.81
CA SER A 261 20.44 -30.61 -2.80
C SER A 261 20.28 -31.99 -3.41
N GLU A 262 19.44 -32.12 -4.44
CA GLU A 262 19.23 -33.40 -5.12
C GLU A 262 20.50 -33.86 -5.83
N TYR A 263 21.21 -32.97 -6.52
CA TYR A 263 22.51 -33.30 -7.13
C TYR A 263 23.61 -33.60 -6.10
N TRP A 264 23.59 -32.91 -4.95
CA TRP A 264 24.58 -33.11 -3.89
C TRP A 264 24.39 -34.44 -3.15
N ALA A 265 23.20 -34.70 -2.62
CA ALA A 265 22.91 -35.89 -1.81
C ALA A 265 22.91 -37.20 -2.62
N ASN A 266 22.76 -37.12 -3.95
CA ASN A 266 22.89 -38.27 -4.86
C ASN A 266 24.33 -38.57 -5.28
N ASN A 267 25.32 -37.73 -4.96
CA ASN A 267 26.71 -38.01 -5.30
C ASN A 267 27.30 -39.14 -4.42
N GLU A 268 27.91 -40.15 -5.03
CA GLU A 268 28.48 -41.30 -4.30
C GLU A 268 29.55 -40.88 -3.28
N SER A 269 30.35 -39.84 -3.57
CA SER A 269 31.36 -39.33 -2.63
C SER A 269 30.74 -38.63 -1.43
N VAL A 270 29.62 -37.91 -1.61
CA VAL A 270 28.85 -37.30 -0.52
C VAL A 270 28.25 -38.39 0.37
N ARG A 271 27.54 -39.37 -0.20
CA ARG A 271 26.95 -40.49 0.56
C ARG A 271 28.01 -41.28 1.35
N LYS A 272 29.17 -41.55 0.74
CA LYS A 272 30.31 -42.24 1.36
C LYS A 272 30.97 -41.43 2.48
N ALA A 273 30.97 -40.09 2.38
CA ALA A 273 31.42 -39.21 3.45
C ALA A 273 30.43 -39.24 4.64
N LEU A 274 29.14 -39.04 4.37
CA LEU A 274 28.03 -39.07 5.34
C LEU A 274 27.74 -40.43 6.00
N LYS A 275 28.47 -41.49 5.61
CA LYS A 275 28.29 -42.88 6.08
C LYS A 275 26.91 -43.50 5.79
N VAL A 276 26.22 -43.02 4.76
CA VAL A 276 24.97 -43.61 4.27
C VAL A 276 25.22 -45.07 3.91
N VAL A 277 24.40 -45.98 4.43
CA VAL A 277 24.54 -47.43 4.22
C VAL A 277 24.27 -47.75 2.74
N LYS A 278 25.04 -48.68 2.16
CA LYS A 278 24.88 -49.03 0.74
C LYS A 278 23.69 -49.97 0.55
N GLY A 279 22.67 -49.49 -0.18
CA GLY A 279 21.45 -50.25 -0.49
C GLY A 279 20.20 -49.78 0.26
N THR A 280 20.19 -48.58 0.83
CA THR A 280 19.06 -48.01 1.59
C THR A 280 18.03 -47.32 0.70
N THR A 281 18.42 -46.21 0.07
CA THR A 281 17.65 -45.50 -0.96
C THR A 281 18.50 -45.40 -2.23
N GLU A 282 17.97 -45.84 -3.37
CA GLU A 282 18.71 -45.76 -4.64
C GLU A 282 18.98 -44.29 -5.01
N LYS A 283 17.95 -43.45 -4.88
CA LYS A 283 17.99 -42.01 -5.06
C LYS A 283 17.51 -41.32 -3.77
N TRP A 284 18.24 -40.31 -3.30
CA TRP A 284 17.77 -39.37 -2.28
C TRP A 284 16.89 -38.34 -2.96
N GLU A 285 15.72 -38.07 -2.39
CA GLU A 285 14.79 -37.06 -2.90
C GLU A 285 14.38 -36.16 -1.73
N ARG A 286 14.39 -34.83 -1.95
CA ARG A 286 14.18 -33.84 -0.87
C ARG A 286 12.86 -34.06 -0.13
N CYS A 287 11.82 -34.44 -0.86
CA CYS A 287 10.53 -34.88 -0.35
C CYS A 287 10.03 -36.06 -1.20
N ASN A 288 10.02 -37.26 -0.62
CA ASN A 288 9.58 -38.46 -1.31
C ASN A 288 8.06 -38.60 -1.25
N TYR A 289 7.36 -37.91 -2.15
CA TYR A 289 5.88 -37.92 -2.21
C TYR A 289 5.27 -39.28 -2.62
N ASN A 290 6.09 -40.26 -3.00
CA ASN A 290 5.65 -41.65 -3.20
C ASN A 290 5.56 -42.42 -1.88
N VAL A 291 6.09 -41.89 -0.77
CA VAL A 291 5.73 -42.34 0.58
C VAL A 291 4.27 -42.00 0.82
N GLN A 292 3.40 -42.99 0.59
CA GLN A 292 2.02 -42.91 1.05
C GLN A 292 2.06 -42.72 2.58
N CYS A 293 1.47 -41.64 3.06
CA CYS A 293 1.45 -41.30 4.48
C CYS A 293 -0.01 -41.09 4.92
N ASN A 294 -0.49 -41.96 5.81
CA ASN A 294 -1.87 -41.95 6.28
C ASN A 294 -2.03 -40.81 7.30
N GLN A 295 -2.76 -39.75 6.93
CA GLN A 295 -2.89 -38.52 7.74
C GLN A 295 -3.91 -38.71 8.88
N ASP A 296 -3.57 -39.59 9.82
CA ASP A 296 -4.40 -40.00 10.97
C ASP A 296 -4.29 -39.08 12.19
N ILE A 297 -3.48 -38.00 12.12
CA ILE A 297 -3.46 -36.90 13.08
C ILE A 297 -4.04 -35.65 12.42
N LYS A 298 -5.30 -35.38 12.76
CA LYS A 298 -6.15 -34.42 12.05
C LYS A 298 -6.31 -33.08 12.76
N SER A 299 -6.03 -33.01 14.06
CA SER A 299 -5.94 -31.76 14.84
C SER A 299 -5.00 -31.95 16.04
N THR A 300 -4.16 -30.96 16.32
CA THR A 300 -3.22 -30.95 17.44
C THR A 300 -3.67 -30.10 18.61
N ILE A 301 -4.82 -29.45 18.52
CA ILE A 301 -5.36 -28.58 19.59
C ILE A 301 -5.55 -29.34 20.91
N PRO A 302 -6.03 -30.61 20.93
CA PRO A 302 -6.06 -31.42 22.17
C PRO A 302 -4.65 -31.65 22.74
N HIS A 303 -3.67 -31.92 21.86
CA HIS A 303 -2.29 -32.22 22.23
C HIS A 303 -1.60 -31.00 22.86
N HIS A 304 -1.75 -29.82 22.27
CA HIS A 304 -1.30 -28.57 22.89
C HIS A 304 -1.96 -28.34 24.26
N LYS A 305 -3.28 -28.54 24.38
CA LYS A 305 -4.00 -28.35 25.65
C LYS A 305 -3.50 -29.30 26.75
N ASN A 306 -3.27 -30.57 26.42
CA ASN A 306 -2.74 -31.57 27.37
C ASN A 306 -1.31 -31.22 27.79
N ASN A 307 -0.41 -30.93 26.84
CA ASN A 307 0.99 -30.63 27.11
C ASN A 307 1.15 -29.38 28.01
N ILE A 308 0.26 -28.37 27.88
CA ILE A 308 0.21 -27.19 28.77
C ILE A 308 -0.24 -27.59 30.18
N ASN A 309 -1.27 -28.44 30.30
CA ASN A 309 -1.82 -28.89 31.59
C ASN A 309 -0.83 -29.74 32.39
N GLU A 310 0.00 -30.53 31.72
CA GLU A 310 1.05 -31.36 32.34
C GLU A 310 2.33 -30.55 32.68
N GLY A 311 2.31 -29.23 32.44
CA GLY A 311 3.36 -28.30 32.87
C GLY A 311 4.56 -28.18 31.91
N TYR A 312 4.51 -28.81 30.74
CA TYR A 312 5.55 -28.66 29.72
C TYR A 312 5.55 -27.24 29.14
N ARG A 313 6.75 -26.64 29.05
CA ARG A 313 6.92 -25.25 28.60
C ARG A 313 6.84 -25.10 27.08
N SER A 314 5.65 -25.21 26.52
CA SER A 314 5.35 -24.55 25.24
C SER A 314 5.48 -23.04 25.41
N LEU A 315 6.20 -22.35 24.53
CA LEU A 315 6.45 -20.91 24.61
C LEU A 315 5.22 -20.13 24.11
N ILE A 316 4.21 -20.03 24.98
CA ILE A 316 2.93 -19.36 24.72
C ILE A 316 2.81 -18.12 25.64
N PHE A 317 2.18 -17.07 25.13
CA PHE A 317 2.10 -15.76 25.78
C PHE A 317 1.12 -15.74 27.00
N ARG A 318 1.19 -14.68 27.84
CA ARG A 318 0.58 -14.63 29.20
C ARG A 318 -0.93 -14.39 29.25
N TYR A 319 -1.65 -15.26 29.97
CA TYR A 319 -3.09 -15.16 30.23
C TYR A 319 -3.44 -14.57 31.61
N ILE A 320 -4.68 -14.07 31.75
CA ILE A 320 -5.42 -13.89 33.00
C ILE A 320 -6.80 -14.52 32.85
N GLY A 321 -7.15 -15.42 33.77
CA GLY A 321 -8.49 -16.00 33.86
C GLY A 321 -9.54 -15.04 34.43
N VAL A 322 -10.70 -14.99 33.78
CA VAL A 322 -11.89 -14.22 34.15
C VAL A 322 -13.13 -15.12 34.02
N GLY A 323 -14.20 -14.74 34.69
CA GLY A 323 -15.37 -15.57 34.94
C GLY A 323 -15.41 -16.20 36.33
N ASP A 324 -16.59 -16.71 36.67
CA ASP A 324 -16.96 -17.21 38.01
C ASP A 324 -16.14 -18.44 38.43
N ALA A 325 -15.59 -19.17 37.45
CA ALA A 325 -14.66 -20.29 37.61
C ALA A 325 -13.29 -20.02 36.96
N GLU A 326 -12.96 -18.76 36.65
CA GLU A 326 -11.87 -18.33 35.77
C GLU A 326 -11.90 -19.02 34.39
N GLU A 327 -13.09 -19.32 33.89
CA GLU A 327 -13.29 -20.13 32.70
C GLU A 327 -12.73 -19.49 31.41
N ASP A 328 -12.75 -18.16 31.31
CA ASP A 328 -12.33 -17.39 30.15
C ASP A 328 -10.91 -16.84 30.35
N GLN A 329 -9.96 -17.30 29.54
CA GLN A 329 -8.54 -16.96 29.64
C GLN A 329 -8.20 -15.87 28.62
N LEU A 330 -8.10 -14.63 29.10
CA LEU A 330 -7.76 -13.47 28.27
C LEU A 330 -6.26 -13.23 28.19
N PHE A 331 -5.75 -13.12 26.96
CA PHE A 331 -4.34 -12.91 26.65
C PHE A 331 -4.01 -11.41 26.44
N TYR A 332 -2.81 -10.98 26.86
CA TYR A 332 -2.34 -9.60 26.66
C TYR A 332 -0.83 -9.44 26.42
N TYR A 333 -0.47 -8.43 25.64
CA TYR A 333 0.87 -7.83 25.63
C TYR A 333 0.90 -6.63 26.59
N PHE A 334 2.03 -6.35 27.23
CA PHE A 334 2.20 -5.15 28.06
C PHE A 334 3.51 -4.43 27.74
N VAL A 335 3.43 -3.12 27.51
CA VAL A 335 4.58 -2.25 27.28
C VAL A 335 4.58 -1.12 28.30
N LYS A 336 5.69 -0.94 29.01
CA LYS A 336 5.89 0.18 29.94
C LYS A 336 6.19 1.46 29.17
N SER A 337 5.87 2.62 29.77
CA SER A 337 6.22 3.91 29.18
C SER A 337 7.74 4.09 29.04
N GLN A 338 8.16 4.86 28.04
CA GLN A 338 9.54 5.29 27.82
C GLN A 338 9.86 6.60 28.57
N SER A 339 8.86 7.24 29.18
CA SER A 339 8.98 8.43 30.03
C SER A 339 9.14 8.02 31.51
N ASN A 340 8.08 8.01 32.32
CA ASN A 340 8.07 7.59 33.71
C ASN A 340 6.91 6.60 33.96
N PRO A 341 7.15 5.27 33.86
CA PRO A 341 6.14 4.25 34.07
C PRO A 341 5.30 4.35 35.35
N LYS A 342 5.78 5.02 36.41
CA LYS A 342 5.06 5.17 37.69
C LYS A 342 4.08 6.33 37.74
N GLU A 343 4.20 7.29 36.83
CA GLU A 343 3.40 8.53 36.81
C GLU A 343 2.59 8.64 35.51
N ASP A 344 3.15 8.19 34.38
CA ASP A 344 2.49 8.19 33.09
C ASP A 344 1.21 7.32 33.09
N PRO A 345 0.16 7.70 32.33
CA PRO A 345 -1.09 6.95 32.21
C PRO A 345 -0.93 5.44 31.96
N LEU A 346 -1.93 4.67 32.38
CA LEU A 346 -2.11 3.26 32.02
C LEU A 346 -3.30 3.13 31.06
N LEU A 347 -3.05 2.57 29.88
CA LEU A 347 -4.05 2.35 28.84
C LEU A 347 -4.31 0.84 28.67
N VAL A 348 -5.57 0.45 28.46
CA VAL A 348 -5.91 -0.83 27.82
C VAL A 348 -6.29 -0.55 26.37
N TRP A 349 -5.62 -1.18 25.41
CA TRP A 349 -5.91 -1.07 23.98
C TRP A 349 -6.69 -2.29 23.47
N LEU A 350 -7.77 -2.02 22.73
CA LEU A 350 -8.60 -3.00 22.03
C LEU A 350 -8.65 -2.68 20.53
N THR A 351 -7.98 -3.49 19.71
CA THR A 351 -8.16 -3.45 18.25
C THR A 351 -9.59 -3.86 17.88
N GLY A 352 -10.22 -3.10 17.00
CA GLY A 352 -11.58 -3.34 16.55
C GLY A 352 -11.68 -4.35 15.41
N GLY A 353 -12.79 -5.09 15.47
CA GLY A 353 -13.11 -6.27 14.67
C GLY A 353 -13.35 -7.41 15.67
N PRO A 354 -14.57 -7.97 15.77
CA PRO A 354 -14.87 -8.97 16.79
C PRO A 354 -14.08 -10.26 16.52
N GLY A 355 -13.02 -10.49 17.29
CA GLY A 355 -12.05 -11.57 17.09
C GLY A 355 -10.65 -11.13 16.66
N CYS A 356 -10.41 -9.82 16.44
CA CYS A 356 -9.08 -9.32 16.06
C CYS A 356 -8.12 -9.28 17.26
N SER A 357 -6.87 -9.67 17.04
CA SER A 357 -5.82 -9.54 18.07
C SER A 357 -5.34 -8.10 18.18
N SER A 358 -5.16 -7.61 19.41
CA SER A 358 -4.54 -6.32 19.71
C SER A 358 -3.03 -6.30 19.46
N PHE A 359 -2.46 -7.38 18.89
CA PHE A 359 -1.12 -7.38 18.28
C PHE A 359 -0.99 -6.35 17.16
N SER A 360 -2.05 -6.08 16.38
CA SER A 360 -2.01 -4.99 15.39
C SER A 360 -1.86 -3.62 16.06
N GLY A 361 -2.49 -3.42 17.23
CA GLY A 361 -2.23 -2.28 18.11
C GLY A 361 -0.74 -2.06 18.39
N LEU A 362 -0.03 -3.17 18.68
CA LEU A 362 1.38 -3.19 19.06
C LEU A 362 2.36 -2.93 17.90
N VAL A 363 2.03 -3.31 16.66
CA VAL A 363 2.98 -3.28 15.50
C VAL A 363 2.52 -2.49 14.26
N TYR A 364 1.26 -2.06 14.20
CA TYR A 364 0.70 -1.25 13.11
C TYR A 364 0.08 0.07 13.56
N GLU A 365 -0.50 0.15 14.76
CA GLU A 365 -1.34 1.30 15.15
C GLU A 365 -0.61 2.32 16.03
N ASN A 366 -0.24 1.97 17.28
CA ASN A 366 0.29 2.94 18.25
C ASN A 366 1.46 2.44 19.13
N GLY A 367 1.84 1.16 19.00
CA GLY A 367 2.93 0.57 19.76
C GLY A 367 4.35 1.05 19.37
N PRO A 368 5.38 0.57 20.10
CA PRO A 368 6.77 0.99 19.92
C PRO A 368 7.43 0.44 18.65
N LEU A 369 6.82 -0.55 18.00
CA LEU A 369 7.40 -1.29 16.88
C LEU A 369 6.56 -1.08 15.61
N THR A 370 7.20 -1.19 14.46
CA THR A 370 6.52 -1.36 13.18
C THR A 370 7.35 -2.20 12.22
N PHE A 371 6.72 -2.80 11.21
CA PHE A 371 7.44 -3.60 10.22
C PHE A 371 8.30 -2.70 9.32
N LYS A 372 9.54 -3.12 9.09
CA LYS A 372 10.50 -2.46 8.21
C LYS A 372 10.11 -2.69 6.76
N VAL A 373 9.22 -1.84 6.24
CA VAL A 373 8.69 -1.92 4.87
C VAL A 373 9.83 -2.06 3.86
N LYS A 374 9.85 -3.21 3.21
CA LYS A 374 10.73 -3.63 2.11
C LYS A 374 9.96 -4.64 1.27
N ALA A 375 10.39 -4.86 0.03
CA ALA A 375 9.97 -6.04 -0.72
C ALA A 375 10.23 -7.31 0.13
N TYR A 376 9.22 -8.16 0.27
CA TYR A 376 9.32 -9.36 1.08
C TYR A 376 10.29 -10.34 0.42
N ASN A 377 11.44 -10.54 1.06
CA ASN A 377 12.57 -11.30 0.53
C ASN A 377 12.65 -12.72 1.12
N GLY A 378 11.52 -13.29 1.54
CA GLY A 378 11.42 -14.57 2.23
C GLY A 378 11.99 -14.60 3.66
N SER A 379 12.63 -13.53 4.15
CA SER A 379 13.15 -13.46 5.52
C SER A 379 12.09 -12.97 6.51
N ILE A 380 12.24 -13.31 7.80
CA ILE A 380 11.34 -12.86 8.88
C ILE A 380 11.23 -11.32 8.84
N PRO A 381 10.02 -10.75 8.66
CA PRO A 381 9.84 -9.30 8.56
C PRO A 381 10.42 -8.57 9.77
N SER A 382 11.50 -7.81 9.54
CA SER A 382 12.22 -7.14 10.63
C SER A 382 11.35 -6.03 11.24
N LEU A 383 11.21 -6.01 12.56
CA LEU A 383 10.61 -4.87 13.27
C LEU A 383 11.66 -3.77 13.47
N VAL A 384 11.20 -2.52 13.43
CA VAL A 384 11.97 -1.31 13.74
C VAL A 384 11.19 -0.44 14.73
N SER A 385 11.91 0.36 15.53
CA SER A 385 11.30 1.29 16.47
C SER A 385 10.63 2.46 15.74
N THR A 386 9.35 2.74 16.02
CA THR A 386 8.64 3.91 15.47
C THR A 386 8.79 5.14 16.36
N THR A 387 8.95 6.31 15.75
CA THR A 387 9.01 7.60 16.45
C THR A 387 7.64 8.10 16.93
N TYR A 388 6.54 7.46 16.51
CA TYR A 388 5.16 7.90 16.76
C TYR A 388 4.44 7.12 17.88
N ALA A 389 5.15 6.22 18.56
CA ALA A 389 4.61 5.35 19.59
C ALA A 389 3.95 6.10 20.76
N TRP A 390 2.74 5.70 21.14
CA TRP A 390 2.04 6.21 22.33
C TRP A 390 2.74 5.79 23.63
N THR A 391 3.50 4.68 23.58
CA THR A 391 4.36 4.22 24.69
C THR A 391 5.49 5.18 25.05
N LYS A 392 5.61 6.33 24.38
CA LYS A 392 6.47 7.44 24.79
C LYS A 392 5.97 8.19 26.03
N VAL A 393 4.66 8.14 26.28
CA VAL A 393 3.96 8.93 27.33
C VAL A 393 2.92 8.12 28.10
N ALA A 394 2.89 6.80 27.92
CA ALA A 394 1.90 5.91 28.53
C ALA A 394 2.41 4.47 28.66
N ASN A 395 1.92 3.76 29.67
CA ASN A 395 1.99 2.31 29.78
C ASN A 395 0.77 1.72 29.03
N ILE A 396 0.94 0.66 28.24
CA ILE A 396 -0.14 0.13 27.38
C ILE A 396 -0.25 -1.39 27.49
N ILE A 397 -1.44 -1.87 27.83
CA ILE A 397 -1.88 -3.27 27.81
C ILE A 397 -2.65 -3.50 26.51
N TYR A 398 -2.10 -4.26 25.58
CA TYR A 398 -2.79 -4.67 24.35
C TYR A 398 -3.52 -5.99 24.64
N LEU A 399 -4.84 -5.96 24.72
CA LEU A 399 -5.67 -7.06 25.21
C LEU A 399 -6.41 -7.73 24.06
N ASP A 400 -6.27 -9.04 23.92
CA ASP A 400 -7.01 -9.84 22.93
C ASP A 400 -8.41 -10.14 23.50
N GLN A 401 -9.45 -9.50 22.95
CA GLN A 401 -10.83 -9.65 23.39
C GLN A 401 -11.80 -9.51 22.20
N PRO A 402 -12.93 -10.25 22.10
CA PRO A 402 -13.47 -11.26 23.03
C PRO A 402 -12.59 -12.51 23.18
N VAL A 403 -13.03 -13.44 24.03
CA VAL A 403 -12.59 -14.84 23.95
C VAL A 403 -12.76 -15.36 22.52
N GLY A 404 -11.73 -16.03 21.99
CA GLY A 404 -11.60 -16.39 20.59
C GLY A 404 -10.89 -15.35 19.72
N ALA A 405 -10.59 -14.15 20.26
CA ALA A 405 -9.72 -13.18 19.59
C ALA A 405 -8.24 -13.54 19.82
N GLY A 406 -7.45 -13.51 18.75
CA GLY A 406 -6.00 -13.75 18.79
C GLY A 406 -5.62 -15.01 19.56
N PHE A 407 -5.03 -14.87 20.75
CA PHE A 407 -4.69 -16.01 21.61
C PHE A 407 -5.71 -16.32 22.73
N SER A 408 -6.69 -15.46 23.01
CA SER A 408 -7.66 -15.63 24.13
C SER A 408 -8.63 -16.81 23.91
N TYR A 409 -8.90 -17.62 24.94
CA TYR A 409 -9.72 -18.84 24.82
C TYR A 409 -10.61 -19.11 26.05
N SER A 410 -11.62 -19.99 25.94
CA SER A 410 -12.39 -20.48 27.10
C SER A 410 -12.04 -21.94 27.43
N THR A 411 -12.08 -22.27 28.71
CA THR A 411 -11.97 -23.66 29.19
C THR A 411 -13.33 -24.37 29.22
N ASN A 412 -14.44 -23.61 29.23
CA ASN A 412 -15.81 -24.15 29.25
C ASN A 412 -16.24 -24.60 27.84
N PRO A 413 -16.52 -25.90 27.61
CA PRO A 413 -16.95 -26.41 26.29
C PRO A 413 -18.37 -25.99 25.91
N PHE A 414 -19.16 -25.47 26.85
CA PHE A 414 -20.49 -24.89 26.64
C PHE A 414 -20.47 -23.37 26.85
N ALA A 415 -19.32 -22.71 26.66
CA ALA A 415 -19.21 -21.26 26.75
C ALA A 415 -20.24 -20.58 25.83
N ASN A 416 -21.04 -19.67 26.39
CA ASN A 416 -21.98 -18.87 25.61
C ASN A 416 -21.23 -18.13 24.51
N ARG A 417 -21.76 -18.14 23.29
CA ARG A 417 -21.19 -17.41 22.14
C ARG A 417 -20.84 -15.97 22.58
N PRO A 418 -19.59 -15.51 22.42
CA PRO A 418 -19.17 -14.22 22.93
C PRO A 418 -20.08 -13.09 22.47
N SER A 419 -20.40 -12.20 23.39
CA SER A 419 -21.31 -11.06 23.18
C SER A 419 -20.69 -9.79 23.76
N ASP A 420 -21.13 -8.63 23.27
CA ASP A 420 -20.65 -7.32 23.74
C ASP A 420 -20.82 -7.19 25.25
N LYS A 421 -22.00 -7.57 25.77
CA LYS A 421 -22.32 -7.52 27.21
C LYS A 421 -21.48 -8.49 28.06
N GLY A 422 -21.09 -9.64 27.51
CA GLY A 422 -20.13 -10.54 28.18
C GLY A 422 -18.73 -9.94 28.20
N SER A 423 -18.27 -9.43 27.05
CA SER A 423 -16.95 -8.82 26.85
C SER A 423 -16.73 -7.59 27.74
N VAL A 424 -17.77 -6.79 27.96
CA VAL A 424 -17.77 -5.67 28.91
C VAL A 424 -17.39 -6.12 30.32
N LYS A 425 -18.05 -7.17 30.84
CA LYS A 425 -17.79 -7.70 32.18
C LYS A 425 -16.41 -8.33 32.30
N ARG A 426 -16.03 -9.17 31.34
CA ARG A 426 -14.72 -9.83 31.32
C ARG A 426 -13.56 -8.84 31.33
N LEU A 427 -13.72 -7.63 30.77
CA LEU A 427 -12.67 -6.63 30.83
C LEU A 427 -12.57 -5.93 32.19
N ASP A 428 -13.68 -5.59 32.87
CA ASP A 428 -13.63 -5.06 34.23
C ASP A 428 -12.95 -6.07 35.18
N GLU A 429 -13.36 -7.34 35.10
CA GLU A 429 -12.74 -8.45 35.81
C GLU A 429 -11.24 -8.56 35.50
N PHE A 430 -10.85 -8.49 34.22
CA PHE A 430 -9.46 -8.54 33.78
C PHE A 430 -8.64 -7.39 34.36
N VAL A 431 -9.12 -6.15 34.26
CA VAL A 431 -8.40 -4.96 34.74
C VAL A 431 -8.22 -5.01 36.26
N ARG A 432 -9.26 -5.42 37.00
CA ARG A 432 -9.17 -5.58 38.46
C ARG A 432 -8.19 -6.69 38.84
N LYS A 433 -8.21 -7.84 38.17
CA LYS A 433 -7.23 -8.94 38.39
C LYS A 433 -5.81 -8.59 37.93
N TRP A 434 -5.65 -7.79 36.89
CA TRP A 434 -4.35 -7.33 36.39
C TRP A 434 -3.71 -6.34 37.35
N LEU A 435 -4.45 -5.33 37.80
CA LEU A 435 -3.96 -4.34 38.77
C LEU A 435 -3.68 -4.97 40.14
N ALA A 436 -4.50 -5.95 40.58
CA ALA A 436 -4.20 -6.72 41.79
C ALA A 436 -2.88 -7.52 41.71
N LYS A 437 -2.42 -7.87 40.50
CA LYS A 437 -1.13 -8.53 40.24
C LYS A 437 0.02 -7.56 39.96
N HIS A 438 -0.27 -6.29 39.68
CA HIS A 438 0.72 -5.23 39.38
C HIS A 438 0.39 -3.95 40.17
N PRO A 439 0.49 -3.98 41.52
CA PRO A 439 0.03 -2.91 42.39
C PRO A 439 0.82 -1.60 42.23
N GLU A 440 1.99 -1.63 41.58
CA GLU A 440 2.77 -0.43 41.28
C GLU A 440 2.10 0.52 40.26
N TYR A 441 0.99 0.09 39.64
CA TYR A 441 0.20 0.87 38.68
C TYR A 441 -1.13 1.42 39.23
N PHE A 442 -1.48 1.19 40.50
CA PHE A 442 -2.78 1.61 41.06
C PHE A 442 -3.03 3.14 40.98
N SER A 443 -1.97 3.95 41.09
CA SER A 443 -2.05 5.41 41.08
C SER A 443 -2.13 6.03 39.69
N ASN A 444 -1.76 5.29 38.64
CA ASN A 444 -1.61 5.84 37.29
C ASN A 444 -2.98 6.26 36.71
N PRO A 445 -3.07 7.40 35.99
CA PRO A 445 -4.26 7.78 35.24
C PRO A 445 -4.72 6.66 34.29
N PHE A 446 -5.88 6.05 34.53
CA PHE A 446 -6.34 4.88 33.76
C PHE A 446 -7.33 5.27 32.67
N TYR A 447 -7.12 4.76 31.45
CA TYR A 447 -8.03 4.95 30.32
C TYR A 447 -8.27 3.64 29.57
N VAL A 448 -9.48 3.48 29.03
CA VAL A 448 -9.82 2.41 28.08
C VAL A 448 -9.70 2.97 26.66
N THR A 449 -9.05 2.26 25.75
CA THR A 449 -8.67 2.79 24.43
C THR A 449 -8.83 1.74 23.33
N GLY A 450 -9.07 2.17 22.09
CA GLY A 450 -9.22 1.24 20.96
C GLY A 450 -9.73 1.91 19.70
N ASN A 451 -10.04 1.12 18.68
CA ASN A 451 -10.53 1.59 17.38
C ASN A 451 -11.67 0.72 16.81
N SER A 452 -12.27 1.15 15.69
CA SER A 452 -13.22 0.33 14.90
C SER A 452 -14.34 -0.29 15.78
N TYR A 453 -14.62 -1.58 15.72
CA TYR A 453 -15.68 -2.25 16.50
C TYR A 453 -15.60 -2.04 18.03
N SER A 454 -14.42 -1.73 18.57
CA SER A 454 -14.24 -1.41 19.99
C SER A 454 -15.08 -0.20 20.44
N GLY A 455 -15.54 0.65 19.49
CA GLY A 455 -16.53 1.70 19.72
C GLY A 455 -17.83 1.23 20.39
N LYS A 456 -18.27 0.00 20.15
CA LYS A 456 -19.49 -0.55 20.79
C LYS A 456 -19.28 -1.00 22.24
N VAL A 457 -18.09 -1.49 22.56
CA VAL A 457 -17.80 -2.08 23.89
C VAL A 457 -17.13 -1.11 24.85
N ILE A 458 -16.25 -0.20 24.39
CA ILE A 458 -15.46 0.68 25.27
C ILE A 458 -16.33 1.63 26.12
N PRO A 459 -17.36 2.33 25.60
CA PRO A 459 -18.23 3.16 26.44
C PRO A 459 -18.95 2.35 27.53
N ALA A 460 -19.36 1.12 27.22
CA ALA A 460 -20.01 0.23 28.17
C ALA A 460 -19.03 -0.33 29.23
N ILE A 461 -17.80 -0.66 28.84
CA ILE A 461 -16.70 -1.01 29.76
C ILE A 461 -16.44 0.12 30.75
N VAL A 462 -16.32 1.37 30.27
CA VAL A 462 -16.06 2.54 31.11
C VAL A 462 -17.19 2.76 32.11
N GLN A 463 -18.44 2.56 31.70
CA GLN A 463 -19.60 2.61 32.59
C GLN A 463 -19.56 1.49 33.64
N GLU A 464 -19.22 0.25 33.27
CA GLU A 464 -19.11 -0.88 34.21
C GLU A 464 -17.99 -0.66 35.24
N ILE A 465 -16.81 -0.19 34.81
CA ILE A 465 -15.69 0.17 35.69
C ILE A 465 -16.09 1.27 36.69
N SER A 466 -16.78 2.30 36.19
CA SER A 466 -17.28 3.43 36.99
C SER A 466 -18.32 2.97 38.04
N ASN A 467 -19.27 2.13 37.63
CA ASN A 467 -20.27 1.52 38.52
C ASN A 467 -19.60 0.67 39.61
N GLY A 468 -18.64 -0.19 39.25
CA GLY A 468 -17.91 -1.02 40.21
C GLY A 468 -17.07 -0.21 41.19
N ASN A 469 -16.48 0.91 40.74
CA ASN A 469 -15.80 1.85 41.64
C ASN A 469 -16.77 2.46 42.67
N TYR A 470 -17.94 2.94 42.23
CA TYR A 470 -18.97 3.52 43.11
C TYR A 470 -19.48 2.53 44.17
N ILE A 471 -19.53 1.23 43.86
CA ILE A 471 -19.96 0.15 44.77
C ILE A 471 -18.79 -0.34 45.67
N CYS A 472 -17.69 0.43 45.76
CA CYS A 472 -16.51 0.13 46.59
C CYS A 472 -15.78 -1.18 46.24
N CYS A 473 -15.89 -1.68 45.01
CA CYS A 473 -15.11 -2.83 44.56
C CYS A 473 -13.60 -2.54 44.66
N LYS A 474 -12.80 -3.57 44.97
CA LYS A 474 -11.34 -3.47 45.08
C LYS A 474 -10.65 -4.30 43.98
N PRO A 475 -9.56 -3.81 43.36
CA PRO A 475 -9.02 -2.46 43.50
C PRO A 475 -9.96 -1.38 42.93
N GLN A 476 -9.87 -0.18 43.51
CA GLN A 476 -10.45 1.03 42.91
C GLN A 476 -9.56 1.44 41.74
N ILE A 477 -10.16 1.62 40.56
CA ILE A 477 -9.44 1.96 39.34
C ILE A 477 -9.42 3.48 39.20
N ASN A 478 -8.24 4.10 39.00
CA ASN A 478 -8.10 5.55 38.79
C ASN A 478 -8.57 5.97 37.37
N LEU A 479 -9.83 5.69 37.05
CA LEU A 479 -10.44 5.91 35.74
C LEU A 479 -10.56 7.41 35.43
N GLN A 480 -9.93 7.84 34.34
CA GLN A 480 -9.90 9.23 33.88
C GLN A 480 -10.65 9.45 32.54
N GLY A 481 -10.95 8.39 31.79
CA GLY A 481 -11.75 8.48 30.57
C GLY A 481 -11.52 7.34 29.57
N TYR A 482 -11.77 7.61 28.29
CA TYR A 482 -11.52 6.66 27.20
C TYR A 482 -11.20 7.37 25.88
N VAL A 483 -10.64 6.62 24.92
CA VAL A 483 -10.26 7.12 23.58
C VAL A 483 -10.73 6.13 22.51
N LEU A 484 -11.31 6.65 21.43
CA LEU A 484 -11.80 5.88 20.28
C LEU A 484 -11.22 6.43 18.97
N GLY A 485 -10.53 5.58 18.20
CA GLY A 485 -10.13 5.87 16.82
C GLY A 485 -11.13 5.27 15.81
N ASN A 486 -11.75 6.11 14.98
CA ASN A 486 -12.72 5.71 13.95
C ASN A 486 -13.70 4.59 14.41
N PRO A 487 -14.45 4.82 15.50
CA PRO A 487 -15.30 3.78 16.09
C PRO A 487 -16.47 3.40 15.19
N VAL A 488 -16.80 2.10 15.17
CA VAL A 488 -18.12 1.62 14.80
C VAL A 488 -19.01 1.76 16.03
N THR A 489 -20.17 2.41 15.88
CA THR A 489 -21.09 2.72 16.99
C THR A 489 -22.48 2.12 16.75
N ASP A 490 -23.03 2.25 15.54
CA ASP A 490 -24.32 1.69 15.14
C ASP A 490 -24.20 1.14 13.72
N PHE A 491 -24.58 -0.14 13.50
CA PHE A 491 -24.31 -0.76 12.20
C PHE A 491 -25.22 -0.26 11.09
N ASP A 492 -26.44 0.18 11.39
CA ASP A 492 -27.33 0.68 10.36
C ASP A 492 -26.95 2.12 10.00
N LEU A 493 -26.56 2.94 10.99
CA LEU A 493 -26.01 4.27 10.75
C LEU A 493 -24.68 4.21 9.98
N ASP A 494 -23.68 3.48 10.50
CA ASP A 494 -22.32 3.41 9.95
C ASP A 494 -22.25 2.74 8.57
N ASN A 495 -23.27 1.94 8.21
CA ASN A 495 -23.39 1.39 6.86
C ASN A 495 -24.24 2.28 5.93
N ASN A 496 -25.26 2.99 6.43
CA ASN A 496 -26.00 3.97 5.64
C ASN A 496 -25.12 5.15 5.22
N THR A 497 -24.20 5.61 6.07
CA THR A 497 -23.26 6.69 5.73
C THR A 497 -22.28 6.31 4.62
N ARG A 498 -22.12 5.03 4.26
CA ARG A 498 -21.24 4.59 3.15
C ARG A 498 -21.62 5.17 1.80
N VAL A 499 -22.92 5.40 1.53
CA VAL A 499 -23.37 5.98 0.25
C VAL A 499 -23.06 7.49 0.19
N PRO A 500 -23.41 8.32 1.21
CA PRO A 500 -22.88 9.68 1.36
C PRO A 500 -21.35 9.78 1.38
N PHE A 501 -20.63 8.81 1.97
CA PHE A 501 -19.16 8.78 2.00
C PHE A 501 -18.53 8.42 0.64
N ALA A 502 -19.09 7.45 -0.09
CA ALA A 502 -18.59 7.09 -1.41
C ALA A 502 -18.98 8.13 -2.47
N HIS A 503 -20.17 8.74 -2.36
CA HIS A 503 -20.48 10.01 -3.03
C HIS A 503 -19.44 11.06 -2.65
N GLY A 504 -19.08 11.05 -1.38
CA GLY A 504 -18.09 11.88 -0.74
C GLY A 504 -16.73 11.90 -1.41
N MET A 505 -16.14 10.72 -1.52
CA MET A 505 -14.81 10.48 -2.05
C MET A 505 -14.78 10.42 -3.60
N ALA A 506 -15.85 10.88 -4.28
CA ALA A 506 -16.07 10.75 -5.73
C ALA A 506 -15.99 9.30 -6.24
N LEU A 507 -16.26 8.31 -5.40
CA LEU A 507 -16.33 6.90 -5.82
C LEU A 507 -17.63 6.62 -6.58
N ILE A 508 -18.67 7.41 -6.33
CA ILE A 508 -19.88 7.51 -7.18
C ILE A 508 -20.14 8.97 -7.56
N SER A 509 -20.92 9.19 -8.62
CA SER A 509 -21.33 10.53 -9.05
C SER A 509 -22.70 10.95 -8.49
N ASP A 510 -22.96 12.26 -8.43
CA ASP A 510 -24.15 12.81 -7.78
C ASP A 510 -25.48 12.45 -8.47
N GLU A 511 -25.46 12.02 -9.73
CA GLU A 511 -26.64 11.41 -10.39
C GLU A 511 -27.05 10.18 -9.60
N LEU A 512 -26.14 9.22 -9.46
CA LEU A 512 -26.38 7.99 -8.72
C LEU A 512 -26.67 8.27 -7.26
N TYR A 513 -25.96 9.22 -6.62
CA TYR A 513 -26.27 9.60 -5.24
C TYR A 513 -27.66 10.22 -5.07
N GLU A 514 -28.08 11.17 -5.90
CA GLU A 514 -29.38 11.81 -5.76
C GLU A 514 -30.53 10.88 -6.18
N SER A 515 -30.32 10.00 -7.16
CA SER A 515 -31.22 8.89 -7.44
C SER A 515 -31.32 7.95 -6.23
N MET A 516 -30.20 7.43 -5.70
CA MET A 516 -30.22 6.59 -4.49
C MET A 516 -30.90 7.31 -3.31
N LYS A 517 -30.56 8.57 -3.05
CA LYS A 517 -31.11 9.36 -1.95
C LYS A 517 -32.62 9.62 -2.10
N SER A 518 -33.11 9.81 -3.33
CA SER A 518 -34.54 9.92 -3.63
C SER A 518 -35.24 8.58 -3.46
N SER A 519 -34.83 7.56 -4.23
CA SER A 519 -35.52 6.29 -4.34
C SER A 519 -35.39 5.43 -3.07
N CYS A 520 -34.28 5.52 -2.34
CA CYS A 520 -34.06 4.84 -1.06
C CYS A 520 -34.48 5.65 0.17
N GLY A 521 -34.93 6.91 0.02
CA GLY A 521 -35.30 7.79 1.14
C GLY A 521 -34.17 8.07 2.15
N GLY A 522 -32.90 7.88 1.74
CA GLY A 522 -31.73 8.00 2.61
C GLY A 522 -31.36 6.74 3.42
N ILE A 523 -32.06 5.62 3.24
CA ILE A 523 -31.79 4.33 3.90
C ILE A 523 -31.32 3.32 2.85
N TYR A 524 -30.05 2.95 2.89
CA TYR A 524 -29.37 2.09 1.90
C TYR A 524 -29.02 0.69 2.43
N VAL A 525 -29.30 0.40 3.70
CA VAL A 525 -29.26 -0.95 4.28
C VAL A 525 -30.64 -1.38 4.77
N ASN A 526 -30.90 -2.69 4.77
CA ASN A 526 -32.20 -3.27 5.16
C ASN A 526 -33.40 -2.66 4.39
N VAL A 527 -33.14 -2.27 3.13
CA VAL A 527 -34.10 -1.67 2.20
C VAL A 527 -35.31 -2.59 1.99
N ASP A 528 -36.51 -2.00 1.90
CA ASP A 528 -37.74 -2.70 1.56
C ASP A 528 -37.55 -3.53 0.27
N PRO A 529 -37.73 -4.88 0.31
CA PRO A 529 -37.64 -5.74 -0.87
C PRO A 529 -38.59 -5.35 -2.02
N LEU A 530 -39.64 -4.57 -1.75
CA LEU A 530 -40.58 -4.06 -2.74
C LEU A 530 -40.05 -2.80 -3.48
N ASN A 531 -39.03 -2.13 -2.94
CA ASN A 531 -38.41 -0.95 -3.54
C ASN A 531 -37.30 -1.35 -4.54
N THR A 532 -37.73 -1.94 -5.65
CA THR A 532 -36.86 -2.45 -6.72
C THR A 532 -35.98 -1.37 -7.37
N GLU A 533 -36.44 -0.12 -7.39
CA GLU A 533 -35.70 1.03 -7.90
C GLU A 533 -34.47 1.33 -7.02
N CYS A 534 -34.66 1.46 -5.71
CA CYS A 534 -33.55 1.61 -4.76
C CYS A 534 -32.57 0.42 -4.81
N LEU A 535 -33.08 -0.81 -4.85
CA LEU A 535 -32.25 -2.02 -4.91
C LEU A 535 -31.37 -2.05 -6.18
N THR A 536 -31.91 -1.61 -7.32
CA THR A 536 -31.16 -1.51 -8.59
C THR A 536 -30.01 -0.49 -8.47
N LEU A 537 -30.28 0.68 -7.89
CA LEU A 537 -29.28 1.73 -7.69
C LEU A 537 -28.21 1.30 -6.65
N ILE A 538 -28.57 0.45 -5.68
CA ILE A 538 -27.63 -0.18 -4.73
C ILE A 538 -26.76 -1.26 -5.40
N GLU A 539 -27.23 -1.92 -6.46
CA GLU A 539 -26.33 -2.74 -7.28
C GLU A 539 -25.39 -1.90 -8.14
N GLU A 540 -25.88 -0.81 -8.74
CA GLU A 540 -25.07 0.11 -9.53
C GLU A 540 -23.94 0.72 -8.68
N PHE A 541 -24.26 1.13 -7.44
CA PHE A 541 -23.32 1.53 -6.41
C PHE A 541 -22.20 0.50 -6.19
N LYS A 542 -22.53 -0.79 -6.08
CA LYS A 542 -21.55 -1.88 -5.87
C LYS A 542 -20.65 -2.09 -7.10
N LYS A 543 -21.16 -1.87 -8.31
CA LYS A 543 -20.45 -2.09 -9.58
C LYS A 543 -19.31 -1.08 -9.82
N LEU A 544 -19.31 0.07 -9.15
CA LEU A 544 -18.28 1.12 -9.25
C LEU A 544 -17.03 0.86 -8.37
N GLY A 545 -17.09 -0.11 -7.45
CA GLY A 545 -15.99 -0.44 -6.53
C GLY A 545 -14.95 -1.40 -7.12
N CYS A 546 -13.99 -0.90 -7.89
CA CYS A 546 -13.01 -1.72 -8.59
C CYS A 546 -11.78 -2.12 -7.75
N LEU A 547 -11.39 -3.40 -7.81
CA LEU A 547 -10.12 -3.94 -7.31
C LEU A 547 -9.52 -4.95 -8.33
N HIS A 548 -8.98 -4.47 -9.46
CA HIS A 548 -8.39 -5.36 -10.49
C HIS A 548 -7.32 -4.73 -11.41
N LEU A 549 -6.23 -5.49 -11.61
CA LEU A 549 -5.31 -5.57 -12.77
C LEU A 549 -4.78 -7.03 -12.78
N SER A 550 -4.54 -7.79 -13.87
CA SER A 550 -4.00 -7.54 -15.23
C SER A 550 -2.45 -7.53 -15.31
N ALA A 551 -1.75 -7.98 -16.37
CA ALA A 551 -2.20 -8.36 -17.72
C ALA A 551 -1.18 -9.21 -18.56
N VAL A 552 -1.56 -9.55 -19.81
CA VAL A 552 -0.73 -9.69 -21.05
C VAL A 552 0.18 -10.93 -21.30
N SER A 553 0.11 -11.47 -22.53
CA SER A 553 1.22 -12.01 -23.35
C SER A 553 0.75 -12.36 -24.81
N ASN A 554 1.58 -12.42 -25.88
CA ASN A 554 2.71 -11.55 -26.30
C ASN A 554 3.17 -11.77 -27.78
N SER A 555 3.81 -10.76 -28.41
CA SER A 555 4.86 -10.81 -29.50
C SER A 555 4.58 -11.43 -30.92
N GLU A 556 5.31 -11.11 -32.02
CA GLU A 556 6.41 -10.12 -32.30
C GLU A 556 5.99 -9.15 -33.46
N THR A 557 6.59 -8.85 -34.64
CA THR A 557 7.81 -9.28 -35.40
C THR A 557 8.33 -8.14 -36.33
N ARG A 558 9.53 -8.25 -36.92
CA ARG A 558 10.28 -7.16 -37.63
C ARG A 558 10.36 -7.26 -39.18
N MET A 559 10.59 -6.12 -39.88
CA MET A 559 11.93 -5.72 -40.48
C MET A 559 11.90 -4.87 -41.80
N GLY A 560 12.73 -3.80 -41.87
CA GLY A 560 13.15 -3.08 -43.11
C GLY A 560 12.41 -1.76 -43.44
N LEU A 561 12.96 -0.74 -44.12
CA LEU A 561 14.33 -0.47 -44.63
C LEU A 561 14.60 1.07 -44.79
N LYS A 562 15.88 1.45 -45.01
CA LYS A 562 16.50 2.81 -45.07
C LYS A 562 15.92 3.83 -46.08
N LEU A 563 16.14 5.14 -45.81
CA LEU A 563 16.86 6.06 -46.73
C LEU A 563 17.50 7.28 -46.01
N LEU A 564 18.47 7.94 -46.66
CA LEU A 564 19.05 9.25 -46.26
C LEU A 564 18.52 10.37 -47.16
N LEU A 565 18.56 11.62 -46.67
CA LEU A 565 18.86 12.79 -47.54
C LEU A 565 19.45 13.97 -46.73
N LEU A 566 20.37 14.70 -47.36
CA LEU A 566 21.14 15.82 -46.82
C LEU A 566 20.98 17.03 -47.75
N VAL A 567 20.52 18.17 -47.23
CA VAL A 567 20.62 19.50 -47.86
C VAL A 567 20.83 20.53 -46.73
N SER A 568 21.54 21.64 -47.03
CA SER A 568 22.00 22.62 -46.04
C SER A 568 21.77 24.07 -46.52
N LEU A 569 21.86 25.02 -45.57
CA LEU A 569 21.92 26.49 -45.78
C LEU A 569 20.59 27.14 -46.22
N VAL A 570 20.31 28.43 -45.98
CA VAL A 570 21.11 29.57 -45.46
C VAL A 570 20.37 30.27 -44.28
N LEU A 571 21.08 30.98 -43.40
CA LEU A 571 20.46 31.83 -42.37
C LEU A 571 19.87 33.14 -42.93
N ILE A 572 18.79 33.63 -42.31
CA ILE A 572 18.51 35.07 -42.22
C ILE A 572 18.39 35.41 -40.73
N GLN A 573 19.24 36.31 -40.25
CA GLN A 573 19.11 36.85 -38.89
C GLN A 573 18.12 38.00 -38.89
N HIS A 574 17.04 37.87 -38.12
CA HIS A 574 16.38 39.01 -37.50
C HIS A 574 16.80 39.05 -36.02
N VAL A 575 17.13 40.25 -35.54
CA VAL A 575 17.51 40.48 -34.14
C VAL A 575 16.24 40.64 -33.33
N ASP A 576 15.80 39.54 -32.72
CA ASP A 576 14.66 39.51 -31.80
C ASP A 576 15.13 39.37 -30.35
N SER A 577 14.29 39.77 -29.39
CA SER A 577 14.60 39.85 -27.95
C SER A 577 14.54 38.49 -27.23
N ARG A 578 15.18 37.48 -27.82
CA ARG A 578 15.25 36.09 -27.33
C ARG A 578 16.61 35.73 -26.77
N THR A 579 16.62 34.82 -25.79
CA THR A 579 17.80 34.31 -25.10
C THR A 579 17.75 32.79 -25.08
N THR A 580 18.62 32.12 -25.85
CA THR A 580 18.80 30.66 -25.75
C THR A 580 19.70 30.35 -24.55
N VAL A 581 19.14 29.75 -23.50
CA VAL A 581 19.82 29.48 -22.24
C VAL A 581 20.57 28.15 -22.33
N ARG A 582 21.90 28.19 -22.42
CA ARG A 582 22.75 26.97 -22.44
C ARG A 582 23.23 26.53 -21.06
N TYR A 583 23.38 27.49 -20.15
CA TYR A 583 23.84 27.28 -18.77
C TYR A 583 22.89 28.05 -17.85
N LEU A 584 22.37 27.37 -16.83
CA LEU A 584 21.38 27.90 -15.91
C LEU A 584 21.92 27.81 -14.48
N PRO A 585 22.14 28.92 -13.76
CA PRO A 585 22.77 28.86 -12.44
C PRO A 585 21.99 27.96 -11.47
N GLY A 586 22.74 27.17 -10.69
CA GLY A 586 22.19 26.10 -9.86
C GLY A 586 22.17 24.72 -10.54
N PHE A 587 22.09 24.64 -11.87
CA PHE A 587 22.26 23.39 -12.62
C PHE A 587 23.75 23.12 -12.91
N ASP A 588 24.19 21.87 -12.83
CA ASP A 588 25.58 21.48 -13.12
C ASP A 588 25.77 21.15 -14.61
N GLY A 589 26.79 21.74 -15.23
CA GLY A 589 27.05 21.63 -16.67
C GLY A 589 26.04 22.38 -17.56
N PRO A 590 26.05 22.10 -18.88
CA PRO A 590 25.07 22.63 -19.82
C PRO A 590 23.70 21.94 -19.68
N LEU A 591 22.61 22.64 -20.01
CA LEU A 591 21.27 22.05 -20.01
C LEU A 591 21.17 20.92 -21.07
N PRO A 592 20.56 19.76 -20.75
CA PRO A 592 20.37 18.66 -21.68
C PRO A 592 19.18 18.84 -22.64
N PHE A 593 18.51 19.98 -22.60
CA PHE A 593 17.35 20.36 -23.42
C PHE A 593 17.48 21.82 -23.88
N GLU A 594 16.82 22.19 -24.98
CA GLU A 594 16.81 23.57 -25.46
C GLU A 594 15.78 24.41 -24.67
N LEU A 595 16.29 25.32 -23.82
CA LEU A 595 15.51 26.37 -23.15
C LEU A 595 15.71 27.70 -23.89
N GLU A 596 14.62 28.35 -24.27
CA GLU A 596 14.58 29.73 -24.77
C GLU A 596 13.73 30.60 -23.84
N THR A 597 14.20 31.80 -23.54
CA THR A 597 13.45 32.80 -22.76
C THR A 597 13.41 34.14 -23.48
N GLY A 598 12.38 34.92 -23.23
CA GLY A 598 12.26 36.24 -23.86
C GLY A 598 10.98 36.97 -23.51
N TYR A 599 10.78 38.11 -24.17
CA TYR A 599 9.59 38.94 -24.05
C TYR A 599 8.81 38.99 -25.38
N ILE A 600 7.49 38.91 -25.29
CA ILE A 600 6.56 39.22 -26.39
C ILE A 600 5.74 40.45 -26.01
N GLY A 601 5.65 41.41 -26.92
CA GLY A 601 4.77 42.56 -26.78
C GLY A 601 3.32 42.19 -27.07
N VAL A 602 2.42 42.66 -26.21
CA VAL A 602 0.96 42.61 -26.38
C VAL A 602 0.38 43.97 -25.98
N GLY A 603 -0.72 44.39 -26.62
CA GLY A 603 -1.08 45.82 -26.63
C GLY A 603 -1.10 46.46 -28.01
N GLU A 604 -1.89 47.54 -28.15
CA GLU A 604 -1.95 48.34 -29.39
C GLU A 604 -0.65 49.13 -29.63
N GLY A 605 0.09 49.45 -28.56
CA GLY A 605 1.46 49.95 -28.58
C GLY A 605 2.47 48.95 -27.99
N GLU A 606 2.12 47.65 -27.94
CA GLU A 606 2.86 46.61 -27.21
C GLU A 606 3.18 47.01 -25.75
N GLU A 607 2.26 47.74 -25.10
CA GLU A 607 2.49 48.38 -23.81
C GLU A 607 2.75 47.38 -22.68
N GLU A 608 2.27 46.14 -22.80
CA GLU A 608 2.58 45.02 -21.92
C GLU A 608 3.67 44.12 -22.54
N GLN A 609 4.55 43.60 -21.69
CA GLN A 609 5.70 42.78 -22.10
C GLN A 609 5.65 41.46 -21.33
N MET A 610 5.10 40.44 -21.97
CA MET A 610 4.90 39.12 -21.37
C MET A 610 6.16 38.27 -21.50
N PHE A 611 6.66 37.76 -20.37
CA PHE A 611 7.83 36.91 -20.28
C PHE A 611 7.45 35.43 -20.38
N TYR A 612 8.25 34.65 -21.10
CA TYR A 612 8.02 33.22 -21.28
C TYR A 612 9.30 32.39 -21.12
N TYR A 613 9.10 31.12 -20.77
CA TYR A 613 10.11 30.07 -20.78
C TYR A 613 9.62 28.99 -21.76
N PHE A 614 10.28 28.84 -22.90
CA PHE A 614 9.96 27.83 -23.89
C PHE A 614 10.97 26.68 -23.83
N ILE A 615 10.47 25.45 -23.74
CA ILE A 615 11.28 24.24 -23.81
C ILE A 615 10.77 23.38 -24.96
N LYS A 616 11.66 23.03 -25.89
CA LYS A 616 11.35 22.13 -27.01
C LYS A 616 11.19 20.70 -26.52
N SER A 617 10.35 19.94 -27.21
CA SER A 617 10.22 18.50 -26.96
C SER A 617 11.56 17.78 -27.07
N GLU A 618 11.80 16.86 -26.15
CA GLU A 618 13.00 16.01 -26.09
C GLU A 618 12.92 14.81 -27.06
N SER A 619 11.78 14.61 -27.74
CA SER A 619 11.58 13.59 -28.79
C SER A 619 11.69 14.17 -30.21
N ASN A 620 10.60 14.62 -30.83
CA ASN A 620 10.59 15.24 -32.15
C ASN A 620 9.80 16.57 -32.15
N PRO A 621 10.43 17.71 -31.81
CA PRO A 621 9.73 18.99 -31.66
C PRO A 621 9.10 19.54 -32.97
N LYS A 622 9.30 18.90 -34.12
CA LYS A 622 8.61 19.24 -35.39
C LYS A 622 7.24 18.59 -35.56
N GLU A 623 6.96 17.53 -34.82
CA GLU A 623 5.74 16.72 -34.91
C GLU A 623 5.00 16.68 -33.57
N ASP A 624 5.73 16.67 -32.46
CA ASP A 624 5.19 16.62 -31.11
C ASP A 624 4.32 17.85 -30.80
N PRO A 625 3.27 17.71 -29.96
CA PRO A 625 2.38 18.81 -29.59
C PRO A 625 3.10 20.05 -29.04
N LEU A 626 2.55 21.23 -29.36
CA LEU A 626 2.91 22.50 -28.72
C LEU A 626 1.86 22.83 -27.66
N LEU A 627 2.33 23.01 -26.42
CA LEU A 627 1.51 23.41 -25.28
C LEU A 627 1.86 24.83 -24.86
N ILE A 628 0.85 25.61 -24.48
CA ILE A 628 1.04 26.75 -23.56
C ILE A 628 0.60 26.31 -22.16
N TYR A 629 1.39 26.65 -21.13
CA TYR A 629 1.14 26.30 -19.72
C TYR A 629 0.94 27.56 -18.88
N LEU A 630 -0.24 27.69 -18.27
CA LEU A 630 -0.65 28.81 -17.44
C LEU A 630 -0.88 28.35 -16.00
N ASN A 631 0.00 28.75 -15.06
CA ASN A 631 -0.34 28.67 -13.64
C ASN A 631 -1.45 29.71 -13.29
N GLY A 632 -2.29 29.38 -12.30
CA GLY A 632 -3.41 30.23 -11.88
C GLY A 632 -3.04 31.32 -10.86
N GLY A 633 -3.79 31.37 -9.74
CA GLY A 633 -3.61 32.34 -8.66
C GLY A 633 -4.85 33.22 -8.40
N PRO A 634 -5.17 34.21 -9.25
CA PRO A 634 -4.38 34.69 -10.39
C PRO A 634 -3.04 35.31 -9.95
N GLY A 635 -2.15 35.54 -10.91
CA GLY A 635 -0.86 36.19 -10.67
C GLY A 635 0.21 35.29 -10.03
N CYS A 636 0.15 33.97 -10.22
CA CYS A 636 1.25 33.05 -9.93
C CYS A 636 2.14 32.83 -11.16
N SER A 637 3.46 32.90 -10.99
CA SER A 637 4.42 32.70 -12.08
C SER A 637 4.43 31.25 -12.58
N SER A 638 4.44 31.09 -13.90
CA SER A 638 4.47 29.79 -14.59
C SER A 638 5.83 29.10 -14.53
N ILE A 639 6.82 29.73 -13.88
CA ILE A 639 8.03 29.02 -13.45
C ILE A 639 7.75 27.95 -12.40
N SER A 640 6.59 28.02 -11.72
CA SER A 640 6.09 26.92 -10.87
C SER A 640 5.88 25.66 -11.71
N GLY A 641 5.19 25.80 -12.84
CA GLY A 641 5.04 24.80 -13.89
C GLY A 641 6.37 24.17 -14.32
N LEU A 642 7.40 25.00 -14.53
CA LEU A 642 8.72 24.59 -15.01
C LEU A 642 9.56 23.86 -13.94
N LEU A 643 9.60 24.36 -12.70
CA LEU A 643 10.52 23.89 -11.65
C LEU A 643 9.90 22.88 -10.65
N LEU A 644 8.58 22.85 -10.53
CA LEU A 644 7.87 22.10 -9.49
C LEU A 644 6.88 21.06 -10.06
N GLU A 645 6.36 21.24 -11.28
CA GLU A 645 5.15 20.53 -11.72
C GLU A 645 5.34 19.65 -12.98
N SER A 646 5.91 20.17 -14.07
CA SER A 646 5.94 19.48 -15.37
C SER A 646 7.23 19.61 -16.18
N GLY A 647 8.10 20.58 -15.86
CA GLY A 647 9.34 20.82 -16.61
C GLY A 647 10.45 19.79 -16.34
N PRO A 648 11.57 19.87 -17.08
CA PRO A 648 12.67 18.88 -17.06
C PRO A 648 13.66 19.03 -15.90
N VAL A 649 13.49 20.03 -15.03
CA VAL A 649 14.37 20.33 -13.89
C VAL A 649 13.58 20.62 -12.62
N THR A 650 14.16 20.30 -11.46
CA THR A 650 13.59 20.65 -10.16
C THR A 650 14.69 20.93 -9.12
N PHE A 651 14.32 21.46 -7.97
CA PHE A 651 15.25 21.76 -6.88
C PHE A 651 15.76 20.50 -6.19
N LYS A 652 17.08 20.42 -6.01
CA LYS A 652 17.73 19.45 -5.13
C LYS A 652 17.41 19.82 -3.67
N ILE A 653 16.86 18.88 -2.91
CA ILE A 653 16.38 19.15 -1.54
C ILE A 653 17.55 19.12 -0.55
N GLU A 654 18.22 20.26 -0.40
CA GLU A 654 19.34 20.47 0.52
C GLU A 654 19.15 21.77 1.32
N THR A 655 19.72 21.84 2.53
CA THR A 655 19.58 23.01 3.40
C THR A 655 20.24 24.25 2.78
N TYR A 656 19.43 25.27 2.50
CA TYR A 656 19.84 26.55 1.93
C TYR A 656 20.95 27.21 2.75
N ASN A 657 22.10 27.37 2.11
CA ASN A 657 23.36 27.84 2.67
C ASN A 657 23.65 29.32 2.34
N GLY A 658 22.69 30.03 1.74
CA GLY A 658 22.87 31.42 1.25
C GLY A 658 23.45 31.53 -0.16
N THR A 659 23.64 30.43 -0.89
CA THR A 659 24.09 30.41 -2.30
C THR A 659 22.96 29.97 -3.24
N VAL A 660 23.13 30.17 -4.56
CA VAL A 660 22.10 29.84 -5.57
C VAL A 660 21.60 28.39 -5.41
N PRO A 661 20.29 28.17 -5.19
CA PRO A 661 19.75 26.83 -4.98
C PRO A 661 20.04 25.87 -6.15
N SER A 662 20.45 24.64 -5.82
CA SER A 662 20.85 23.65 -6.81
C SER A 662 19.65 23.03 -7.54
N LEU A 663 19.82 22.78 -8.84
CA LEU A 663 18.84 22.17 -9.74
C LEU A 663 19.36 20.82 -10.24
N VAL A 664 18.43 19.88 -10.45
CA VAL A 664 18.69 18.54 -11.01
C VAL A 664 17.62 18.19 -12.04
N SER A 665 17.95 17.33 -13.00
CA SER A 665 16.98 16.84 -14.00
C SER A 665 15.96 15.88 -13.39
N THR A 666 14.75 15.85 -13.95
CA THR A 666 13.68 14.90 -13.59
C THR A 666 13.26 14.03 -14.78
N THR A 667 12.96 12.76 -14.51
CA THR A 667 12.42 11.79 -15.49
C THR A 667 10.92 11.98 -15.74
N TYR A 668 10.21 12.65 -14.84
CA TYR A 668 8.76 12.81 -14.86
C TYR A 668 8.27 13.96 -15.75
N SER A 669 9.17 14.68 -16.41
CA SER A 669 8.77 15.81 -17.24
C SER A 669 7.82 15.45 -18.38
N TRP A 670 6.96 16.42 -18.70
CA TRP A 670 6.07 16.44 -19.85
C TRP A 670 6.82 16.84 -21.14
N THR A 671 7.97 17.52 -21.05
CA THR A 671 8.80 17.85 -22.23
C THR A 671 9.39 16.63 -22.93
N LYS A 672 9.30 15.45 -22.31
CA LYS A 672 9.65 14.15 -22.91
C LYS A 672 8.81 13.78 -24.15
N VAL A 673 7.68 14.45 -24.38
CA VAL A 673 6.69 14.13 -25.44
C VAL A 673 5.98 15.36 -26.02
N ALA A 674 6.43 16.58 -25.69
CA ALA A 674 5.76 17.83 -26.05
C ALA A 674 6.70 19.04 -25.94
N SER A 675 6.49 20.06 -26.77
CA SER A 675 7.13 21.38 -26.60
C SER A 675 6.22 22.27 -25.74
N ILE A 676 6.76 22.99 -24.75
CA ILE A 676 5.95 23.70 -23.74
C ILE A 676 6.42 25.15 -23.56
N ILE A 677 5.48 26.09 -23.69
CA ILE A 677 5.63 27.52 -23.37
C ILE A 677 5.03 27.78 -21.99
N TYR A 678 5.86 27.99 -20.98
CA TYR A 678 5.42 28.48 -19.67
C TYR A 678 5.32 30.02 -19.74
N LEU A 679 4.13 30.58 -19.56
CA LEU A 679 3.87 32.03 -19.71
C LEU A 679 3.60 32.70 -18.36
N ASP A 680 4.39 33.72 -18.00
CA ASP A 680 4.09 34.57 -16.85
C ASP A 680 2.97 35.56 -17.21
N GLN A 681 1.75 35.34 -16.71
CA GLN A 681 0.59 36.21 -16.97
C GLN A 681 -0.34 36.30 -15.73
N PRO A 682 -1.11 37.39 -15.55
CA PRO A 682 -1.13 38.63 -16.33
C PRO A 682 0.13 39.49 -16.12
N VAL A 683 0.21 40.66 -16.74
CA VAL A 683 1.31 41.62 -16.52
C VAL A 683 1.48 41.97 -15.03
N GLY A 684 2.74 42.06 -14.57
CA GLY A 684 3.09 42.14 -13.14
C GLY A 684 3.27 40.79 -12.46
N THR A 685 3.02 39.68 -13.17
CA THR A 685 3.32 38.31 -12.70
C THR A 685 4.74 37.92 -13.10
N GLY A 686 5.48 37.30 -12.18
CA GLY A 686 6.81 36.74 -12.47
C GLY A 686 7.79 37.78 -13.02
N PHE A 687 8.24 37.62 -14.26
CA PHE A 687 9.09 38.61 -14.95
C PHE A 687 8.36 39.49 -15.99
N SER A 688 7.05 39.33 -16.16
CA SER A 688 6.22 40.12 -17.08
C SER A 688 5.92 41.52 -16.53
N TYR A 689 6.11 42.56 -17.35
CA TYR A 689 6.04 43.96 -16.89
C TYR A 689 5.32 44.87 -17.88
N SER A 690 4.80 46.00 -17.40
CA SER A 690 4.21 47.05 -18.24
C SER A 690 5.25 48.14 -18.54
N ARG A 691 5.22 48.67 -19.76
CA ARG A 691 5.92 49.91 -20.14
C ARG A 691 5.16 51.18 -19.73
N ASN A 692 3.87 51.06 -19.40
CA ASN A 692 2.99 52.15 -19.00
C ASN A 692 2.42 51.92 -17.58
N PRO A 693 2.80 52.73 -16.56
CA PRO A 693 2.28 52.60 -15.20
C PRO A 693 0.86 53.14 -15.01
N LEU A 694 0.26 53.74 -16.05
CA LEU A 694 -1.11 54.27 -16.06
C LEU A 694 -2.11 53.31 -16.76
N LEU A 695 -1.74 52.05 -16.98
CA LEU A 695 -2.66 51.05 -17.51
C LEU A 695 -3.78 50.71 -16.52
N ASP A 696 -4.92 50.33 -17.09
CA ASP A 696 -6.02 49.74 -16.34
C ASP A 696 -5.55 48.47 -15.59
N PRO A 697 -6.00 48.22 -14.35
CA PRO A 697 -5.68 46.99 -13.66
C PRO A 697 -6.14 45.75 -14.44
N PRO A 698 -5.32 44.68 -14.54
CA PRO A 698 -5.65 43.50 -15.34
C PRO A 698 -6.96 42.85 -14.91
N SER A 699 -7.69 42.29 -15.87
CA SER A 699 -8.95 41.58 -15.65
C SER A 699 -8.94 40.21 -16.33
N ASP A 700 -9.97 39.39 -16.09
CA ASP A 700 -10.17 38.16 -16.86
C ASP A 700 -10.26 38.46 -18.37
N THR A 701 -11.10 39.43 -18.75
CA THR A 701 -11.27 39.84 -20.16
C THR A 701 -9.97 40.31 -20.79
N SER A 702 -9.17 41.12 -20.08
CA SER A 702 -7.87 41.57 -20.60
C SER A 702 -6.87 40.42 -20.67
N SER A 703 -6.85 39.52 -19.69
CA SER A 703 -5.92 38.37 -19.64
C SER A 703 -6.19 37.40 -20.79
N ILE A 704 -7.46 37.09 -21.08
CA ILE A 704 -7.87 36.28 -22.24
C ILE A 704 -7.33 36.91 -23.54
N LYS A 705 -7.68 38.18 -23.81
CA LYS A 705 -7.21 38.93 -24.99
C LYS A 705 -5.69 38.96 -25.09
N ARG A 706 -4.97 39.21 -23.99
CA ARG A 706 -3.49 39.28 -23.98
C ARG A 706 -2.83 37.93 -24.22
N VAL A 707 -3.39 36.83 -23.71
CA VAL A 707 -2.84 35.49 -24.00
C VAL A 707 -3.12 35.11 -25.46
N THR A 708 -4.27 35.44 -26.03
CA THR A 708 -4.54 35.23 -27.46
C THR A 708 -3.64 36.10 -28.36
N GLU A 709 -3.41 37.38 -28.00
CA GLU A 709 -2.42 38.25 -28.65
C GLU A 709 -1.00 37.65 -28.55
N PHE A 710 -0.60 37.17 -27.36
CA PHE A 710 0.70 36.52 -27.14
C PHE A 710 0.87 35.30 -28.04
N ILE A 711 -0.11 34.39 -28.11
CA ILE A 711 -0.01 33.14 -28.89
C ILE A 711 0.17 33.45 -30.38
N HIS A 712 -0.60 34.39 -30.93
CA HIS A 712 -0.41 34.83 -32.33
C HIS A 712 0.96 35.48 -32.55
N ASN A 713 1.39 36.39 -31.68
CA ASN A 713 2.66 37.11 -31.81
C ASN A 713 3.87 36.17 -31.64
N TRP A 714 3.76 35.16 -30.76
CA TRP A 714 4.79 34.14 -30.56
C TRP A 714 4.88 33.18 -31.76
N LEU A 715 3.76 32.66 -32.27
CA LEU A 715 3.75 31.79 -33.46
C LEU A 715 4.23 32.52 -34.72
N THR A 716 3.93 33.81 -34.86
CA THR A 716 4.44 34.64 -35.96
C THR A 716 5.98 34.74 -35.96
N LYS A 717 6.61 34.64 -34.77
CA LYS A 717 8.07 34.62 -34.59
C LYS A 717 8.69 33.22 -34.63
N HIS A 718 7.88 32.18 -34.44
CA HIS A 718 8.27 30.76 -34.45
C HIS A 718 7.41 29.98 -35.47
N PRO A 719 7.46 30.34 -36.76
CA PRO A 719 6.54 29.81 -37.77
C PRO A 719 6.70 28.31 -38.01
N GLU A 720 7.82 27.71 -37.58
CA GLU A 720 8.03 26.26 -37.61
C GLU A 720 7.05 25.46 -36.73
N PHE A 721 6.35 26.11 -35.80
CA PHE A 721 5.36 25.46 -34.92
C PHE A 721 3.89 25.63 -35.36
N PHE A 722 3.58 26.35 -36.46
CA PHE A 722 2.19 26.53 -36.91
C PHE A 722 1.46 25.20 -37.21
N SER A 723 2.20 24.18 -37.64
CA SER A 723 1.68 22.84 -37.94
C SER A 723 1.49 21.94 -36.73
N ASN A 724 2.14 22.21 -35.60
CA ASN A 724 2.14 21.28 -34.45
C ASN A 724 0.75 21.22 -33.79
N PRO A 725 0.31 20.05 -33.28
CA PRO A 725 -0.90 19.93 -32.48
C PRO A 725 -0.89 20.89 -31.28
N PHE A 726 -1.73 21.91 -31.28
CA PHE A 726 -1.72 22.98 -30.28
C PHE A 726 -2.73 22.73 -29.15
N TYR A 727 -2.28 22.87 -27.91
CA TYR A 727 -3.09 22.70 -26.70
C TYR A 727 -2.91 23.85 -25.71
N VAL A 728 -4.02 24.36 -25.18
CA VAL A 728 -4.01 25.35 -24.08
C VAL A 728 -4.09 24.60 -22.76
N THR A 729 -3.12 24.78 -21.86
CA THR A 729 -3.00 24.00 -20.62
C THR A 729 -2.74 24.87 -19.40
N GLY A 730 -3.17 24.43 -18.22
CA GLY A 730 -2.94 25.19 -16.99
C GLY A 730 -3.59 24.58 -15.76
N ASN A 731 -3.57 25.33 -14.65
CA ASN A 731 -4.15 24.89 -13.38
C ASN A 731 -4.80 26.00 -12.54
N SER A 732 -5.56 25.58 -11.52
CA SER A 732 -6.15 26.49 -10.53
C SER A 732 -7.03 27.56 -11.22
N TYR A 733 -6.82 28.85 -10.92
CA TYR A 733 -7.54 29.96 -11.55
C TYR A 733 -7.52 29.97 -13.09
N ALA A 734 -6.56 29.31 -13.75
CA ALA A 734 -6.52 29.24 -15.22
C ALA A 734 -7.77 28.59 -15.85
N GLY A 735 -8.55 27.83 -15.07
CA GLY A 735 -9.83 27.27 -15.51
C GLY A 735 -10.94 28.29 -15.83
N LEU A 736 -10.79 29.56 -15.42
CA LEU A 736 -11.71 30.67 -15.74
C LEU A 736 -11.30 31.49 -16.98
N ILE A 737 -10.16 31.19 -17.60
CA ILE A 737 -9.65 31.89 -18.79
C ILE A 737 -9.25 30.96 -19.95
N ILE A 738 -8.91 29.70 -19.69
CA ILE A 738 -8.46 28.76 -20.72
C ILE A 738 -9.59 28.35 -21.68
N PRO A 739 -10.79 27.93 -21.24
CA PRO A 739 -11.92 27.68 -22.15
C PRO A 739 -12.26 28.88 -23.04
N GLU A 740 -12.05 30.09 -22.53
CA GLU A 740 -12.33 31.36 -23.18
C GLU A 740 -11.28 31.67 -24.27
N ILE A 741 -9.98 31.51 -23.94
CA ILE A 741 -8.85 31.60 -24.88
C ILE A 741 -8.99 30.56 -26.01
N VAL A 742 -9.31 29.31 -25.67
CA VAL A 742 -9.58 28.24 -26.66
C VAL A 742 -10.68 28.65 -27.63
N GLN A 743 -11.72 29.33 -27.13
CA GLN A 743 -12.82 29.80 -27.96
C GLN A 743 -12.45 31.04 -28.80
N GLU A 744 -11.65 31.96 -28.26
CA GLU A 744 -11.16 33.12 -29.02
C GLU A 744 -10.28 32.67 -30.19
N ILE A 745 -9.40 31.68 -29.96
CA ILE A 745 -8.60 31.03 -31.02
C ILE A 745 -9.51 30.34 -32.04
N SER A 746 -10.52 29.58 -31.59
CA SER A 746 -11.48 28.91 -32.47
C SER A 746 -12.25 29.91 -33.36
N ASN A 747 -12.82 30.96 -32.77
CA ASN A 747 -13.47 32.06 -33.50
C ASN A 747 -12.48 32.74 -34.47
N GLY A 748 -11.22 32.91 -34.06
CA GLY A 748 -10.15 33.52 -34.86
C GLY A 748 -9.73 32.70 -36.08
N ASN A 749 -9.68 31.37 -35.96
CA ASN A 749 -9.41 30.44 -37.05
C ASN A 749 -10.49 30.47 -38.15
N CYS A 750 -11.72 30.84 -37.80
CA CYS A 750 -12.83 31.00 -38.75
C CYS A 750 -12.76 32.32 -39.56
N LEU A 751 -11.83 33.24 -39.25
CA LEU A 751 -11.64 34.49 -39.98
C LEU A 751 -10.49 34.34 -40.98
N CYS A 752 -10.78 34.56 -42.27
CA CYS A 752 -9.89 34.30 -43.42
C CYS A 752 -8.58 35.14 -43.48
N CYS A 753 -8.23 35.88 -42.42
CA CYS A 753 -7.21 36.93 -42.42
C CYS A 753 -6.03 36.66 -41.47
N LYS A 754 -5.95 35.49 -40.84
CA LYS A 754 -4.83 35.05 -40.00
C LYS A 754 -4.38 33.63 -40.38
N PRO A 755 -3.11 33.25 -40.17
CA PRO A 755 -2.72 31.85 -40.20
C PRO A 755 -3.46 31.09 -39.09
N SER A 756 -4.15 30.01 -39.47
CA SER A 756 -4.92 29.19 -38.54
C SER A 756 -4.01 28.45 -37.57
N ILE A 757 -4.35 28.47 -36.28
CA ILE A 757 -3.67 27.72 -35.23
C ILE A 757 -4.23 26.30 -35.23
N ASN A 758 -3.37 25.27 -35.27
CA ASN A 758 -3.77 23.85 -35.24
C ASN A 758 -4.27 23.40 -33.85
N LEU A 759 -5.29 24.07 -33.33
CA LEU A 759 -5.91 23.85 -32.02
C LEU A 759 -6.60 22.48 -31.96
N GLN A 760 -6.18 21.63 -31.02
CA GLN A 760 -6.70 20.27 -30.86
C GLN A 760 -7.49 20.08 -29.55
N GLY A 761 -7.22 20.88 -28.52
CA GLY A 761 -7.88 20.73 -27.22
C GLY A 761 -7.28 21.58 -26.11
N TYR A 762 -7.67 21.23 -24.88
CA TYR A 762 -7.17 21.89 -23.67
C TYR A 762 -7.10 20.93 -22.47
N MET A 763 -6.25 21.27 -21.50
CA MET A 763 -6.05 20.46 -20.28
C MET A 763 -5.99 21.33 -19.03
N LEU A 764 -6.69 20.90 -17.97
CA LEU A 764 -6.85 21.66 -16.73
C LEU A 764 -6.61 20.78 -15.50
N GLY A 765 -5.63 21.16 -14.69
CA GLY A 765 -5.39 20.58 -13.36
C GLY A 765 -6.06 21.40 -12.25
N ASN A 766 -6.89 20.78 -11.42
CA ASN A 766 -7.62 21.42 -10.32
C ASN A 766 -8.24 22.78 -10.73
N PRO A 767 -9.07 22.87 -11.79
CA PRO A 767 -9.55 24.16 -12.30
C PRO A 767 -10.60 24.81 -11.41
N VAL A 768 -10.43 26.11 -11.18
CA VAL A 768 -11.56 26.99 -10.84
C VAL A 768 -12.40 27.15 -12.10
N THR A 769 -13.68 26.79 -12.05
CA THR A 769 -14.62 26.91 -13.19
C THR A 769 -15.87 27.72 -12.84
N GLU A 770 -16.21 27.83 -11.54
CA GLU A 770 -17.30 28.64 -10.97
C GLU A 770 -16.98 28.91 -9.48
N ASP A 771 -17.86 29.58 -8.72
CA ASP A 771 -17.71 29.76 -7.26
C ASP A 771 -17.89 28.45 -6.47
N GLN A 772 -16.84 27.65 -6.47
CA GLN A 772 -16.77 26.36 -5.79
C GLN A 772 -16.64 26.44 -4.25
N ARG A 773 -16.63 27.64 -3.64
CA ARG A 773 -16.31 27.78 -2.20
C ARG A 773 -17.27 27.04 -1.27
N ASN A 774 -18.54 26.90 -1.66
CA ASN A 774 -19.53 26.17 -0.89
C ASN A 774 -19.28 24.63 -0.85
N TYR A 775 -18.58 24.07 -1.84
CA TYR A 775 -18.19 22.65 -1.83
C TYR A 775 -17.09 22.33 -0.81
N ARG A 776 -16.40 23.33 -0.24
CA ARG A 776 -15.31 23.09 0.74
C ARG A 776 -15.80 22.43 2.04
N ILE A 777 -16.96 22.83 2.54
CA ILE A 777 -17.56 22.22 3.75
C ILE A 777 -18.03 20.79 3.48
N GLN A 778 -18.62 20.56 2.29
CA GLN A 778 -18.99 19.22 1.88
C GLN A 778 -17.73 18.35 1.73
N PHE A 779 -16.69 18.81 1.01
CA PHE A 779 -15.40 18.11 0.90
C PHE A 779 -14.77 17.82 2.26
N ALA A 780 -14.74 18.78 3.18
CA ALA A 780 -14.18 18.59 4.50
C ALA A 780 -14.92 17.51 5.31
N HIS A 781 -16.25 17.46 5.25
CA HIS A 781 -17.05 16.38 5.83
C HIS A 781 -16.70 15.03 5.21
N ARG A 782 -16.68 14.97 3.88
CA ARG A 782 -16.37 13.77 3.08
C ARG A 782 -14.97 13.21 3.37
N MET A 783 -13.98 14.07 3.60
CA MET A 783 -12.60 13.72 3.98
C MET A 783 -12.40 13.58 5.52
N ALA A 784 -13.48 13.51 6.31
CA ALA A 784 -13.48 13.38 7.78
C ALA A 784 -12.70 14.47 8.56
N LEU A 785 -12.65 15.69 8.01
CA LEU A 785 -12.03 16.88 8.63
C LEU A 785 -12.97 17.66 9.56
N ILE A 786 -14.28 17.39 9.48
CA ILE A 786 -15.33 17.88 10.38
C ILE A 786 -16.33 16.75 10.67
N SER A 787 -17.02 16.82 11.80
CA SER A 787 -18.01 15.81 12.21
C SER A 787 -19.38 16.00 11.55
N ASP A 788 -20.19 14.94 11.57
CA ASP A 788 -21.55 14.92 11.03
C ASP A 788 -22.45 15.99 11.66
N GLU A 789 -22.34 16.25 12.96
CA GLU A 789 -23.18 17.24 13.66
C GLU A 789 -22.84 18.66 13.22
N LEU A 790 -21.56 18.97 12.98
CA LEU A 790 -21.14 20.26 12.45
C LEU A 790 -21.59 20.41 10.99
N TYR A 791 -21.47 19.35 10.18
CA TYR A 791 -21.91 19.36 8.79
C TYR A 791 -23.44 19.53 8.65
N GLU A 792 -24.25 18.76 9.38
CA GLU A 792 -25.71 18.89 9.33
C GLU A 792 -26.23 20.18 9.97
N SER A 793 -25.54 20.71 11.00
CA SER A 793 -25.79 22.07 11.50
C SER A 793 -25.55 23.13 10.43
N LEU A 794 -24.36 23.15 9.82
CA LEU A 794 -23.99 24.05 8.71
C LEU A 794 -25.04 23.99 7.59
N LYS A 795 -25.33 22.78 7.10
CA LYS A 795 -26.27 22.51 6.01
C LYS A 795 -27.67 23.05 6.32
N ARG A 796 -28.13 22.93 7.58
CA ARG A 796 -29.44 23.42 8.06
C ARG A 796 -29.47 24.94 8.21
N SER A 797 -28.49 25.54 8.89
CA SER A 797 -28.46 26.98 9.19
C SER A 797 -28.13 27.82 7.95
N CYS A 798 -27.18 27.36 7.13
CA CYS A 798 -26.64 28.08 5.98
C CYS A 798 -27.32 27.76 4.64
N LYS A 799 -28.12 26.68 4.59
CA LYS A 799 -28.93 26.29 3.41
C LYS A 799 -28.12 26.19 2.11
N GLY A 800 -26.88 25.71 2.21
CA GLY A 800 -25.95 25.55 1.08
C GLY A 800 -25.08 26.77 0.74
N ASN A 801 -25.33 27.95 1.32
CA ASN A 801 -24.49 29.13 1.16
C ASN A 801 -23.68 29.40 2.44
N TYR A 802 -22.43 28.93 2.44
CA TYR A 802 -21.52 29.03 3.57
C TYR A 802 -20.47 30.13 3.41
N PHE A 803 -20.31 30.69 2.21
CA PHE A 803 -19.31 31.73 1.93
C PHE A 803 -19.89 33.15 1.97
N GLN A 804 -21.08 33.39 1.39
CA GLN A 804 -21.77 34.69 1.42
C GLN A 804 -22.92 34.66 2.43
N VAL A 805 -22.59 34.34 3.69
CA VAL A 805 -23.57 34.23 4.77
C VAL A 805 -24.22 35.60 5.07
N ASP A 806 -25.54 35.61 5.24
CA ASP A 806 -26.28 36.78 5.72
C ASP A 806 -25.74 37.22 7.11
N PRO A 807 -25.29 38.48 7.29
CA PRO A 807 -24.83 39.00 8.57
C PRO A 807 -25.83 38.84 9.74
N LEU A 808 -27.13 38.71 9.46
CA LEU A 808 -28.18 38.47 10.45
C LEU A 808 -28.32 36.98 10.85
N ASN A 809 -27.80 36.06 10.04
CA ASN A 809 -27.82 34.62 10.31
C ASN A 809 -26.64 34.22 11.23
N THR A 810 -26.72 34.67 12.48
CA THR A 810 -25.71 34.45 13.52
C THR A 810 -25.46 32.97 13.82
N GLU A 811 -26.46 32.11 13.64
CA GLU A 811 -26.32 30.66 13.77
C GLU A 811 -25.39 30.08 12.68
N CYS A 812 -25.64 30.42 11.41
CA CYS A 812 -24.75 30.00 10.32
C CYS A 812 -23.34 30.58 10.46
N LEU A 813 -23.22 31.88 10.80
CA LEU A 813 -21.92 32.52 11.02
C LEU A 813 -21.09 31.78 12.08
N LYS A 814 -21.72 31.40 13.21
CA LYS A 814 -21.06 30.62 14.26
C LYS A 814 -20.58 29.27 13.75
N PHE A 815 -21.44 28.50 13.07
CA PHE A 815 -21.03 27.17 12.57
C PHE A 815 -19.95 27.27 11.48
N VAL A 816 -19.94 28.33 10.66
CA VAL A 816 -18.85 28.62 9.72
C VAL A 816 -17.56 29.03 10.46
N GLU A 817 -17.64 29.75 11.57
CA GLU A 817 -16.49 30.03 12.44
C GLU A 817 -15.92 28.72 13.04
N ASP A 818 -16.78 27.82 13.50
CA ASP A 818 -16.39 26.52 14.07
C ASP A 818 -15.77 25.59 13.00
N PHE A 819 -16.28 25.58 11.77
CA PHE A 819 -15.62 24.95 10.62
C PHE A 819 -14.20 25.49 10.40
N ASN A 820 -14.05 26.82 10.38
CA ASN A 820 -12.75 27.46 10.17
C ASN A 820 -11.75 27.15 11.32
N LYS A 821 -12.23 26.92 12.55
CA LYS A 821 -11.39 26.44 13.67
C LYS A 821 -10.89 25.03 13.42
N CYS A 822 -11.75 24.09 12.99
CA CYS A 822 -11.35 22.71 12.68
C CYS A 822 -10.23 22.67 11.63
N ILE A 823 -10.41 23.35 10.49
CA ILE A 823 -9.42 23.34 9.39
C ILE A 823 -8.24 24.32 9.58
N SER A 824 -8.16 25.03 10.71
CA SER A 824 -7.17 26.11 10.92
C SER A 824 -5.71 25.67 10.81
N LYS A 825 -5.41 24.39 11.06
CA LYS A 825 -4.04 23.82 11.14
C LYS A 825 -3.59 23.03 9.91
N ILE A 826 -4.45 22.79 8.91
CA ILE A 826 -4.12 22.02 7.69
C ILE A 826 -3.82 22.93 6.49
N ASP A 827 -3.02 22.46 5.54
CA ASP A 827 -2.87 23.11 4.24
C ASP A 827 -4.09 22.79 3.35
N GLU A 828 -4.82 23.83 2.94
CA GLU A 828 -5.97 23.70 2.05
C GLU A 828 -5.56 23.18 0.65
N SER A 829 -4.31 23.37 0.22
CA SER A 829 -3.81 22.81 -1.06
C SER A 829 -3.51 21.32 -1.00
N TYR A 830 -3.34 20.73 0.20
CA TYR A 830 -3.01 19.31 0.38
C TYR A 830 -3.28 18.92 1.83
N ILE A 831 -4.49 18.41 2.11
CA ILE A 831 -5.00 18.28 3.49
C ILE A 831 -4.23 17.30 4.39
N LEU A 832 -3.34 16.48 3.82
CA LEU A 832 -2.44 15.58 4.56
C LEU A 832 -1.22 16.31 5.15
N ALA A 833 -0.99 17.58 4.80
CA ALA A 833 0.10 18.40 5.33
C ALA A 833 -0.38 19.47 6.33
N PRO A 834 0.43 19.79 7.37
CA PRO A 834 0.16 20.90 8.26
C PRO A 834 0.36 22.25 7.54
N LYS A 835 -0.39 23.27 7.99
CA LYS A 835 -0.33 24.64 7.46
C LYS A 835 1.03 25.28 7.77
N CYS A 836 1.94 25.24 6.80
CA CYS A 836 3.32 25.70 6.95
C CYS A 836 3.42 27.19 7.35
N LYS A 837 4.40 27.53 8.19
CA LYS A 837 4.74 28.93 8.46
C LYS A 837 5.60 29.45 7.32
N LYS A 838 5.16 30.54 6.68
CA LYS A 838 5.84 31.20 5.53
C LYS A 838 7.31 31.63 5.79
N THR A 839 7.78 31.57 7.03
CA THR A 839 9.09 32.06 7.50
C THR A 839 9.93 30.97 8.19
N SER A 840 9.48 29.72 8.17
CA SER A 840 10.21 28.56 8.72
C SER A 840 10.72 27.69 7.56
N PRO A 841 11.89 27.02 7.67
CA PRO A 841 12.28 25.95 6.75
C PRO A 841 11.45 24.66 6.99
N ASP A 842 10.12 24.79 7.01
CA ASP A 842 9.18 23.68 7.14
C ASP A 842 9.18 22.87 5.83
N PRO A 843 9.35 21.52 5.87
CA PRO A 843 9.51 20.71 4.66
C PRO A 843 8.41 20.91 3.60
N CYS A 844 7.16 21.09 4.01
CA CYS A 844 5.99 21.12 3.12
C CYS A 844 5.81 22.43 2.33
N SER A 845 6.73 23.40 2.44
CA SER A 845 6.78 24.56 1.54
C SER A 845 8.17 24.85 0.95
N TYR A 846 9.14 23.96 1.19
CA TYR A 846 10.56 24.26 1.05
C TYR A 846 10.99 24.61 -0.39
N GLN A 847 10.60 23.80 -1.39
CA GLN A 847 10.92 24.08 -2.80
C GLN A 847 10.35 25.44 -3.26
N ARG A 848 9.16 25.82 -2.78
CA ARG A 848 8.52 27.10 -3.10
C ARG A 848 9.32 28.27 -2.51
N VAL A 849 9.99 28.10 -1.37
CA VAL A 849 10.93 29.07 -0.80
C VAL A 849 12.20 29.16 -1.66
N LEU A 850 12.80 28.02 -2.02
CA LEU A 850 13.97 27.96 -2.92
C LEU A 850 13.70 28.66 -4.26
N THR A 851 12.47 28.56 -4.81
CA THR A 851 12.08 29.27 -6.04
C THR A 851 12.26 30.78 -5.92
N ASN A 852 11.90 31.38 -4.77
CA ASN A 852 12.02 32.83 -4.56
C ASN A 852 13.50 33.26 -4.40
N TYR A 853 14.33 32.46 -3.72
CA TYR A 853 15.77 32.75 -3.63
C TYR A 853 16.46 32.63 -4.99
N TRP A 854 16.14 31.57 -5.74
CA TRP A 854 16.70 31.31 -7.06
C TRP A 854 16.30 32.38 -8.08
N ALA A 855 15.01 32.72 -8.19
CA ALA A 855 14.53 33.70 -9.18
C ALA A 855 14.94 35.16 -8.88
N ASN A 856 15.34 35.48 -7.65
CA ASN A 856 15.86 36.81 -7.30
C ASN A 856 17.37 36.98 -7.53
N ASP A 857 18.14 35.90 -7.69
CA ASP A 857 19.58 35.98 -7.88
C ASP A 857 19.95 36.73 -9.19
N GLU A 858 20.93 37.65 -9.12
CA GLU A 858 21.32 38.45 -10.29
C GLU A 858 21.92 37.60 -11.42
N THR A 859 22.57 36.48 -11.10
CA THR A 859 23.15 35.58 -12.13
C THR A 859 22.06 34.78 -12.83
N VAL A 860 21.05 34.30 -12.10
CA VAL A 860 19.86 33.64 -12.65
C VAL A 860 19.09 34.62 -13.55
N ARG A 861 18.76 35.81 -13.05
CA ARG A 861 18.03 36.83 -13.82
C ARG A 861 18.78 37.24 -15.09
N LYS A 862 20.11 37.34 -15.03
CA LYS A 862 20.97 37.58 -16.20
C LYS A 862 20.97 36.41 -17.18
N ALA A 863 21.05 35.16 -16.71
CA ALA A 863 21.04 33.97 -17.55
C ALA A 863 19.70 33.79 -18.29
N LEU A 864 18.58 34.11 -17.63
CA LEU A 864 17.23 34.10 -18.19
C LEU A 864 16.92 35.30 -19.12
N GLY A 865 17.85 36.26 -19.29
CA GLY A 865 17.63 37.44 -20.12
C GLY A 865 16.65 38.47 -19.52
N VAL A 866 16.37 38.40 -18.21
CA VAL A 866 15.44 39.32 -17.54
C VAL A 866 16.01 40.75 -17.57
N LYS A 867 15.21 41.69 -18.09
CA LYS A 867 15.64 43.08 -18.29
C LYS A 867 15.91 43.76 -16.94
N LYS A 868 17.14 44.23 -16.72
CA LYS A 868 17.51 44.87 -15.45
C LYS A 868 16.60 46.09 -15.18
N GLY A 869 15.94 46.07 -14.02
CA GLY A 869 15.00 47.12 -13.60
C GLY A 869 13.56 46.99 -14.12
N SER A 870 13.19 45.93 -14.85
CA SER A 870 11.78 45.72 -15.25
C SER A 870 10.87 45.31 -14.08
N ILE A 871 11.42 44.55 -13.14
CA ILE A 871 10.78 44.04 -11.92
C ILE A 871 11.77 44.24 -10.76
N GLY A 872 11.25 44.58 -9.58
CA GLY A 872 12.01 44.70 -8.33
C GLY A 872 12.36 43.33 -7.75
N GLU A 873 11.88 43.05 -6.53
CA GLU A 873 11.85 41.70 -5.96
C GLU A 873 10.84 40.84 -6.73
N TRP A 874 11.25 39.64 -7.14
CA TRP A 874 10.38 38.63 -7.73
C TRP A 874 9.68 37.84 -6.63
N VAL A 875 8.38 37.56 -6.80
CA VAL A 875 7.60 36.72 -5.87
C VAL A 875 6.79 35.68 -6.64
N ARG A 876 6.75 34.43 -6.14
CA ARG A 876 6.09 33.31 -6.84
C ARG A 876 4.62 33.57 -7.18
N CYS A 877 3.89 34.28 -6.31
CA CYS A 877 2.53 34.72 -6.59
C CYS A 877 2.28 36.13 -6.05
N TYR A 878 1.99 37.09 -6.91
CA TYR A 878 1.68 38.47 -6.53
C TYR A 878 0.21 38.61 -6.11
N ARG A 879 -0.17 37.95 -5.00
CA ARG A 879 -1.57 37.85 -4.51
C ARG A 879 -2.24 39.18 -4.11
N THR A 880 -1.56 40.31 -4.20
CA THR A 880 -2.10 41.66 -3.96
C THR A 880 -2.13 42.53 -5.22
N ILE A 881 -1.95 41.93 -6.40
CA ILE A 881 -2.24 42.56 -7.69
C ILE A 881 -3.72 43.03 -7.72
N PRO A 882 -4.03 44.26 -8.17
CA PRO A 882 -5.40 44.82 -8.16
C PRO A 882 -6.30 44.25 -9.28
N TYR A 883 -6.37 42.93 -9.37
CA TYR A 883 -7.05 42.22 -10.45
C TYR A 883 -8.57 42.40 -10.43
N LYS A 884 -9.18 42.62 -11.61
CA LYS A 884 -10.64 42.72 -11.80
C LYS A 884 -11.21 41.35 -12.15
N PHE A 885 -11.92 40.77 -11.19
CA PHE A 885 -12.64 39.50 -11.35
C PHE A 885 -13.99 39.76 -12.04
N GLU A 886 -14.12 39.31 -13.28
CA GLU A 886 -15.26 39.58 -14.17
C GLU A 886 -16.02 38.28 -14.52
N PHE A 887 -15.30 37.17 -14.70
CA PHE A 887 -15.88 35.89 -15.12
C PHE A 887 -16.38 35.11 -13.90
N ARG A 888 -17.68 34.85 -13.85
CA ARG A 888 -18.30 34.06 -12.77
C ARG A 888 -18.32 32.55 -13.03
N SER A 889 -18.30 32.14 -14.30
CA SER A 889 -18.43 30.75 -14.72
C SER A 889 -17.87 30.53 -16.13
N ALA A 890 -17.02 29.51 -16.29
CA ALA A 890 -16.47 29.05 -17.57
C ALA A 890 -17.27 27.89 -18.21
N ILE A 891 -18.34 27.42 -17.53
CA ILE A 891 -19.22 26.33 -18.01
C ILE A 891 -19.78 26.58 -19.44
N PRO A 892 -20.22 27.80 -19.82
CA PRO A 892 -20.69 28.07 -21.18
C PRO A 892 -19.61 27.87 -22.25
N TYR A 893 -18.36 28.19 -21.92
CA TYR A 893 -17.22 28.05 -22.83
C TYR A 893 -16.81 26.58 -22.98
N HIS A 894 -16.74 25.82 -21.88
CA HIS A 894 -16.63 24.36 -21.93
C HIS A 894 -17.70 23.73 -22.84
N LYS A 895 -18.95 24.21 -22.76
CA LYS A 895 -20.06 23.72 -23.58
C LYS A 895 -19.88 23.99 -25.07
N LYS A 896 -19.54 25.22 -25.47
CA LYS A 896 -19.36 25.57 -26.89
C LYS A 896 -18.11 24.90 -27.48
N ASN A 897 -16.99 24.87 -26.77
CA ASN A 897 -15.76 24.23 -27.24
C ASN A 897 -15.95 22.72 -27.45
N SER A 898 -16.81 22.09 -26.64
CA SER A 898 -17.23 20.69 -26.79
C SER A 898 -18.08 20.46 -28.04
N ILE A 899 -18.96 21.40 -28.40
CA ILE A 899 -19.78 21.36 -29.63
C ILE A 899 -18.90 21.54 -30.87
N GLU A 900 -17.86 22.38 -30.77
CA GLU A 900 -16.82 22.55 -31.80
C GLU A 900 -15.86 21.35 -31.89
N GLY A 901 -16.01 20.36 -31.00
CA GLY A 901 -15.36 19.05 -31.10
C GLY A 901 -13.95 18.97 -30.51
N TYR A 902 -13.48 20.00 -29.80
CA TYR A 902 -12.17 20.02 -29.14
C TYR A 902 -12.12 19.04 -27.96
N ARG A 903 -11.05 18.24 -27.89
CA ARG A 903 -10.85 17.28 -26.80
C ARG A 903 -10.45 18.00 -25.50
N SER A 904 -10.85 17.48 -24.35
CA SER A 904 -10.43 18.06 -23.06
C SER A 904 -10.03 17.01 -22.02
N LEU A 905 -9.05 17.36 -21.18
CA LEU A 905 -8.67 16.63 -19.97
C LEU A 905 -8.85 17.53 -18.77
N ILE A 906 -9.75 17.14 -17.87
CA ILE A 906 -9.94 17.77 -16.57
C ILE A 906 -9.40 16.79 -15.53
N PHE A 907 -8.39 17.17 -14.76
CA PHE A 907 -7.87 16.32 -13.69
C PHE A 907 -7.80 17.04 -12.35
N SER A 908 -8.03 16.31 -11.25
CA SER A 908 -8.03 16.89 -9.90
C SER A 908 -7.30 15.99 -8.89
N GLY A 909 -6.37 16.55 -8.13
CA GLY A 909 -5.82 15.88 -6.94
C GLY A 909 -6.91 15.66 -5.89
N ASP A 910 -7.04 14.43 -5.37
CA ASP A 910 -8.13 14.05 -4.45
C ASP A 910 -7.96 14.55 -3.00
N HIS A 911 -6.88 15.26 -2.68
CA HIS A 911 -6.61 15.87 -1.36
C HIS A 911 -6.51 17.42 -1.42
N ASP A 912 -6.97 18.04 -2.52
CA ASP A 912 -7.10 19.50 -2.63
C ASP A 912 -8.45 20.01 -2.11
N MET A 913 -8.42 20.90 -1.11
CA MET A 913 -9.61 21.59 -0.60
C MET A 913 -9.76 23.01 -1.18
N GLN A 914 -8.78 23.53 -1.93
CA GLN A 914 -8.92 24.82 -2.62
C GLN A 914 -9.78 24.70 -3.88
N VAL A 915 -9.57 23.63 -4.67
CA VAL A 915 -10.48 23.16 -5.72
C VAL A 915 -10.89 21.71 -5.42
N PRO A 916 -11.95 21.51 -4.61
CA PRO A 916 -12.51 20.18 -4.38
C PRO A 916 -12.92 19.51 -5.69
N PHE A 917 -12.44 18.29 -5.94
CA PHE A 917 -12.82 17.48 -7.11
C PHE A 917 -14.34 17.28 -7.27
N ILE A 918 -15.08 17.40 -6.17
CA ILE A 918 -16.54 17.29 -6.12
C ILE A 918 -17.22 18.46 -6.84
N ALA A 919 -16.62 19.66 -6.77
CA ALA A 919 -17.05 20.82 -7.55
C ALA A 919 -16.74 20.62 -9.04
N THR A 920 -15.60 19.97 -9.36
CA THR A 920 -15.23 19.58 -10.73
C THR A 920 -16.28 18.63 -11.33
N GLN A 921 -16.66 17.57 -10.60
CA GLN A 921 -17.72 16.66 -11.03
C GLN A 921 -19.08 17.37 -11.17
N ALA A 922 -19.42 18.26 -10.25
CA ALA A 922 -20.69 18.98 -10.26
C ALA A 922 -20.87 19.89 -11.49
N TRP A 923 -19.82 20.62 -11.90
CA TRP A 923 -19.92 21.43 -13.12
C TRP A 923 -19.84 20.57 -14.40
N ILE A 924 -19.07 19.48 -14.41
CA ILE A 924 -19.04 18.57 -15.57
C ILE A 924 -20.43 17.97 -15.82
N ARG A 925 -21.15 17.59 -14.75
CA ARG A 925 -22.54 17.12 -14.84
C ARG A 925 -23.50 18.15 -15.40
N SER A 926 -23.34 19.43 -15.06
CA SER A 926 -24.26 20.49 -15.52
C SER A 926 -24.27 20.66 -17.06
N LEU A 927 -23.25 20.13 -17.75
CA LEU A 927 -23.17 20.09 -19.20
C LEU A 927 -24.03 18.98 -19.83
N ASN A 928 -24.44 17.97 -19.06
CA ASN A 928 -25.34 16.86 -19.43
C ASN A 928 -24.87 16.07 -20.66
N TYR A 929 -23.64 15.56 -20.63
CA TYR A 929 -23.08 14.69 -21.68
C TYR A 929 -23.19 13.21 -21.31
N SER A 930 -23.55 12.38 -22.29
CA SER A 930 -23.54 10.92 -22.18
C SER A 930 -22.14 10.40 -21.85
N ILE A 931 -22.08 9.37 -21.00
CA ILE A 931 -20.85 8.67 -20.62
C ILE A 931 -20.47 7.65 -21.71
N ILE A 932 -19.17 7.40 -21.92
CA ILE A 932 -18.63 6.40 -22.85
C ILE A 932 -17.79 5.33 -22.12
N ASP A 933 -16.94 5.73 -21.19
CA ASP A 933 -16.13 4.84 -20.35
C ASP A 933 -16.48 5.15 -18.89
N GLU A 934 -16.93 4.14 -18.16
CA GLU A 934 -17.51 4.31 -16.83
C GLU A 934 -16.48 4.69 -15.77
N TRP A 935 -16.96 5.14 -14.59
CA TRP A 935 -16.05 5.56 -13.53
C TRP A 935 -15.29 4.38 -12.92
N ARG A 936 -14.00 4.29 -13.27
CA ARG A 936 -13.11 3.16 -12.98
C ARG A 936 -11.71 3.64 -12.56
N PRO A 937 -10.89 2.82 -11.90
CA PRO A 937 -9.52 3.19 -11.59
C PRO A 937 -8.64 3.23 -12.84
N TRP A 938 -7.58 4.01 -12.74
CA TRP A 938 -6.43 3.98 -13.64
C TRP A 938 -5.14 3.82 -12.81
N MET A 939 -4.11 3.23 -13.42
CA MET A 939 -3.07 2.54 -12.65
C MET A 939 -1.65 2.77 -13.16
N VAL A 940 -0.68 2.79 -12.23
CA VAL A 940 0.76 2.96 -12.48
C VAL A 940 1.52 1.89 -11.70
N HIS A 941 2.44 1.17 -12.37
CA HIS A 941 3.22 0.09 -11.77
C HIS A 941 2.38 -0.91 -10.92
N ASN A 942 1.22 -1.30 -11.46
CA ASN A 942 0.20 -2.16 -10.84
C ASN A 942 -0.45 -1.63 -9.53
N HIS A 943 -0.31 -0.33 -9.23
CA HIS A 943 -0.99 0.36 -8.12
C HIS A 943 -2.05 1.35 -8.63
N VAL A 944 -3.10 1.58 -7.83
CA VAL A 944 -4.16 2.56 -8.14
C VAL A 944 -3.59 3.98 -8.07
N ALA A 945 -3.50 4.64 -9.23
CA ALA A 945 -3.02 6.01 -9.35
C ALA A 945 -4.17 7.04 -9.31
N GLY A 946 -5.41 6.61 -9.51
CA GLY A 946 -6.61 7.44 -9.39
C GLY A 946 -7.83 6.78 -10.04
N TYR A 947 -8.88 7.57 -10.31
CA TYR A 947 -10.09 7.15 -11.04
C TYR A 947 -10.33 8.02 -12.27
N THR A 948 -11.07 7.52 -13.26
CA THR A 948 -11.33 8.20 -14.54
C THR A 948 -12.70 7.82 -15.13
N ARG A 949 -13.29 8.71 -15.94
CA ARG A 949 -14.50 8.50 -16.77
C ARG A 949 -14.36 9.33 -18.05
N THR A 950 -14.94 8.86 -19.16
CA THR A 950 -14.97 9.61 -20.43
C THR A 950 -16.38 9.88 -20.92
N TYR A 951 -16.54 10.97 -21.68
CA TYR A 951 -17.83 11.49 -22.12
C TYR A 951 -17.90 11.65 -23.65
N ALA A 952 -19.11 11.63 -24.20
CA ALA A 952 -19.37 11.64 -25.64
C ALA A 952 -18.88 12.90 -26.38
N ASN A 953 -18.63 14.00 -25.68
CA ASN A 953 -17.98 15.20 -26.21
C ASN A 953 -16.44 15.10 -26.27
N LYS A 954 -15.86 13.90 -26.08
CA LYS A 954 -14.41 13.66 -25.97
C LYS A 954 -13.75 14.27 -24.71
N MET A 955 -14.52 14.63 -23.69
CA MET A 955 -13.96 15.02 -22.38
C MET A 955 -13.51 13.79 -21.60
N THR A 956 -12.36 13.90 -20.94
CA THR A 956 -11.85 12.95 -19.94
C THR A 956 -11.80 13.64 -18.58
N HIS A 957 -12.41 13.05 -17.56
CA HIS A 957 -12.23 13.48 -16.17
C HIS A 957 -11.42 12.43 -15.41
N ALA A 958 -10.42 12.83 -14.62
CA ALA A 958 -9.61 11.92 -13.82
C ALA A 958 -9.21 12.50 -12.44
N THR A 959 -9.25 11.69 -11.38
CA THR A 959 -8.58 12.02 -10.11
C THR A 959 -7.15 11.49 -10.08
N VAL A 960 -6.31 12.09 -9.24
CA VAL A 960 -4.97 11.60 -8.89
C VAL A 960 -4.94 11.28 -7.38
N LYS A 961 -4.72 10.01 -7.02
CA LYS A 961 -4.83 9.48 -5.66
C LYS A 961 -3.66 9.92 -4.79
N GLY A 962 -3.93 10.63 -3.70
CA GLY A 962 -2.94 11.31 -2.89
C GLY A 962 -2.40 12.60 -3.53
N GLY A 963 -3.10 13.17 -4.52
CA GLY A 963 -2.71 14.41 -5.18
C GLY A 963 -3.26 15.66 -4.47
N GLY A 964 -2.47 16.73 -4.40
CA GLY A 964 -2.92 18.06 -3.96
C GLY A 964 -3.30 18.98 -5.13
N HIS A 965 -3.26 20.29 -4.87
CA HIS A 965 -3.72 21.36 -5.78
C HIS A 965 -2.96 21.51 -7.11
N SER A 966 -1.79 20.90 -7.23
CA SER A 966 -0.88 21.01 -8.39
C SER A 966 -0.13 19.69 -8.63
N PRO A 967 0.42 19.45 -9.84
CA PRO A 967 1.15 18.22 -10.14
C PRO A 967 2.35 17.92 -9.23
N GLU A 968 2.92 18.94 -8.58
CA GLU A 968 4.10 18.84 -7.70
C GLU A 968 3.96 17.78 -6.59
N TYR A 969 2.73 17.50 -6.13
CA TYR A 969 2.49 16.49 -5.09
C TYR A 969 2.60 15.05 -5.60
N LYS A 970 2.42 14.79 -6.91
CA LYS A 970 2.32 13.47 -7.54
C LYS A 970 2.88 13.46 -8.97
N LEU A 971 4.18 13.70 -9.08
CA LEU A 971 4.89 13.86 -10.35
C LEU A 971 4.86 12.62 -11.25
N GLU A 972 5.01 11.42 -10.69
CA GLU A 972 5.03 10.18 -11.49
C GLU A 972 3.66 9.90 -12.11
N GLU A 973 2.61 9.93 -11.28
CA GLU A 973 1.25 9.66 -11.69
C GLU A 973 0.75 10.70 -12.70
N THR A 974 0.99 12.00 -12.45
CA THR A 974 0.62 13.05 -13.41
C THR A 974 1.42 12.99 -14.71
N SER A 975 2.68 12.54 -14.67
CA SER A 975 3.48 12.27 -15.88
C SER A 975 2.88 11.16 -16.73
N VAL A 976 2.47 10.05 -16.12
CA VAL A 976 1.85 8.92 -16.84
C VAL A 976 0.47 9.31 -17.37
N LEU A 977 -0.34 10.03 -16.59
CA LEU A 977 -1.66 10.53 -16.98
C LEU A 977 -1.57 11.44 -18.21
N PHE A 978 -0.63 12.39 -18.22
CA PHE A 978 -0.36 13.23 -19.38
C PHE A 978 0.09 12.40 -20.59
N LYS A 979 1.11 11.54 -20.41
CA LYS A 979 1.70 10.73 -21.50
C LYS A 979 0.70 9.75 -22.13
N ARG A 980 -0.22 9.15 -21.37
CA ARG A 980 -1.30 8.32 -21.91
C ARG A 980 -2.31 9.18 -22.68
N TRP A 981 -2.83 10.23 -22.04
CA TRP A 981 -3.88 11.04 -22.65
C TRP A 981 -3.44 11.70 -23.95
N ILE A 982 -2.24 12.31 -24.00
CA ILE A 982 -1.78 13.06 -25.19
C ILE A 982 -1.61 12.16 -26.42
N HIS A 983 -1.20 10.90 -26.24
CA HIS A 983 -1.12 9.89 -27.30
C HIS A 983 -2.46 9.21 -27.64
N GLY A 984 -3.57 9.64 -27.01
CA GLY A 984 -4.88 9.02 -27.21
C GLY A 984 -5.04 7.63 -26.57
N GLN A 985 -4.12 7.23 -25.70
CA GLN A 985 -4.22 5.96 -24.95
C GLN A 985 -5.27 6.08 -23.85
N LEU A 986 -5.90 4.95 -23.50
CA LEU A 986 -6.74 4.85 -22.32
C LEU A 986 -5.86 4.97 -21.05
N LEU A 987 -6.41 5.61 -20.01
CA LEU A 987 -5.83 5.69 -18.67
C LEU A 987 -5.96 4.35 -17.94
#